data_AF-A0A5E4HPR5-F1
#
_entry.id   AF-A0A5E4HPR5-F1
#
_cell.length_a   1.000
_cell.length_b   1.000
_cell.length_c   1.000
_cell.angle_alpha   90.00
_cell.angle_beta   90.00
_cell.angle_gamma   90.00
#
_symmetry.space_group_name_H-M   'P 1'
#
loop_
_entity.id
_entity.type
_entity.pdbx_description
1 polymer ?
#
loop_
_entity_poly.entity_id
_entity_poly.type
_entity_poly.pdbx_seq_one_letter_code
_entity_poly.pdbx_strand_id
1 'polypeptide(L)'
;MSFLLDPPMLFVIGVLLYFLGNKLGFERLAKITIGFLVVTAFILFSLLLYADIFRCIFPIVCNNMSGSEFMFHSDITGIYKKDVPLLVVIVLFALYPVWIYLGYASALLLTKRRRYSKELYSYNDVKSRKKPASSKYSIVRYPDIKQGINDPQNATRAAVDSLGGMKNFVKTGDKVLIKVNVCGGVPELKGTYTTKEVAGVVVDMVREAGGEPFICDADMVWTKFWPNAKAEGWIEWAKQKNVNIVNLSDTKIVNFDFGEDNMMPVERVSKEILDSDVIISIPAMKTHMMTGVTLGMKNMYGTLPEIDKARYHKIGIDEVIYYVNKAFTPNLTIIDGSIGGETVGPLSCDSVDYHTIITSNDVVTADSIAAQMMGFSDPIADIRHIQLAHENGVGDASPRFDPSILPYQHSSDMKWKRPDPDVAKFYVWGTHALLKLPGWDSVFSICSDFFLYDAARLPILKYFTPALLQIVNDVASWSLGKKPDSPENKKRRDINLGIFSILTLMSLFGFVSGGYLMKSSLYFSLGFLFSIISAGWFATRMKTKHFVAISLTSILISFLIERYTTLAGMWRYLDNATPPVFALFSTPLLVITIIGFSDFLRKVFSYVELSGSKLRNIPFVLMLVGLVAFMQFEGYLTIISNEVIAIYSAFAILGIFYNNKQTLDWNLAVASVTIGISGTMELLGSSSGLWGYHFSETMPVFLIMGWTMNVWAACAIAQIFGINFKEAIAD
;
A
#
# COMPACT_ATOMS: atom_id res chain seq x y z
N MET A 1 -25.80 -8.87 -30.58
CA MET A 1 -24.49 -9.06 -31.23
C MET A 1 -23.32 -8.71 -30.32
N SER A 2 -23.34 -7.57 -29.61
CA SER A 2 -22.27 -7.21 -28.66
C SER A 2 -21.99 -8.29 -27.59
N PHE A 3 -23.01 -8.89 -26.97
CA PHE A 3 -22.81 -10.00 -26.01
C PHE A 3 -22.20 -11.29 -26.60
N LEU A 4 -22.16 -11.42 -27.93
CA LEU A 4 -21.53 -12.55 -28.62
C LEU A 4 -20.13 -12.19 -29.14
N LEU A 5 -19.93 -10.95 -29.60
CA LEU A 5 -18.66 -10.49 -30.19
C LEU A 5 -17.67 -9.98 -29.15
N ASP A 6 -18.14 -9.34 -28.08
CA ASP A 6 -17.28 -8.70 -27.10
C ASP A 6 -16.46 -9.73 -26.30
N PRO A 7 -17.00 -10.87 -25.83
CA PRO A 7 -16.22 -11.89 -25.14
C PRO A 7 -14.99 -12.41 -25.92
N PRO A 8 -15.11 -12.91 -27.16
CA PRO A 8 -13.95 -13.37 -27.91
C PRO A 8 -13.00 -12.22 -28.27
N MET A 9 -13.51 -11.01 -28.53
CA MET A 9 -12.66 -9.85 -28.82
C MET A 9 -11.84 -9.44 -27.59
N LEU A 10 -12.46 -9.36 -26.42
CA LEU A 10 -11.79 -9.06 -25.15
C LEU A 10 -10.75 -10.13 -24.82
N PHE A 11 -11.05 -11.42 -25.07
CA PHE A 11 -10.06 -12.49 -24.91
C PHE A 11 -8.84 -12.29 -25.82
N VAL A 12 -9.04 -12.02 -27.12
CA VAL A 12 -7.94 -11.77 -28.06
C VAL A 12 -7.14 -10.53 -27.65
N ILE A 13 -7.80 -9.46 -27.23
CA ILE A 13 -7.13 -8.26 -26.71
C ILE A 13 -6.30 -8.60 -25.47
N GLY A 14 -6.79 -9.44 -24.57
CA GLY A 14 -6.04 -9.94 -23.42
C GLY A 14 -4.75 -10.68 -23.81
N VAL A 15 -4.82 -11.53 -24.83
CA VAL A 15 -3.65 -12.23 -25.41
C VAL A 15 -2.65 -11.22 -26.00
N LEU A 16 -3.14 -10.26 -26.80
CA LEU A 16 -2.30 -9.24 -27.42
C LEU A 16 -1.65 -8.33 -26.38
N LEU A 17 -2.39 -7.93 -25.35
CA LEU A 17 -1.92 -7.11 -24.24
C LEU A 17 -0.73 -7.78 -23.51
N TYR A 18 -0.77 -9.11 -23.36
CA TYR A 18 0.36 -9.85 -22.82
C TYR A 18 1.58 -9.80 -23.75
N PHE A 19 1.46 -10.25 -25.00
CA PHE A 19 2.61 -10.36 -25.91
C PHE A 19 3.19 -9.00 -26.33
N LEU A 20 2.32 -8.08 -26.75
CA LEU A 20 2.73 -6.75 -27.17
C LEU A 20 3.22 -5.93 -25.97
N GLY A 21 2.54 -6.03 -24.83
CA GLY A 21 2.98 -5.37 -23.61
C GLY A 21 4.36 -5.88 -23.15
N ASN A 22 4.65 -7.17 -23.27
CA ASN A 22 5.99 -7.69 -22.97
C ASN A 22 7.02 -7.20 -24.01
N LYS A 23 6.69 -7.22 -25.30
CA LYS A 23 7.59 -6.77 -26.38
C LYS A 23 7.95 -5.29 -26.28
N LEU A 24 6.99 -4.45 -25.87
CA LEU A 24 7.16 -3.01 -25.68
C LEU A 24 7.72 -2.65 -24.30
N GLY A 25 8.01 -3.63 -23.44
CA GLY A 25 8.53 -3.38 -22.09
C GLY A 25 7.53 -2.69 -21.16
N PHE A 26 6.23 -2.82 -21.40
CA PHE A 26 5.20 -2.27 -20.52
C PHE A 26 5.25 -2.93 -19.15
N GLU A 27 5.19 -2.10 -18.11
CA GLU A 27 5.05 -2.55 -16.74
C GLU A 27 3.69 -3.22 -16.50
N ARG A 28 3.58 -4.04 -15.45
CA ARG A 28 2.33 -4.74 -15.10
C ARG A 28 1.18 -3.75 -14.92
N LEU A 29 1.43 -2.65 -14.21
CA LEU A 29 0.44 -1.60 -13.99
C LEU A 29 -0.03 -0.98 -15.31
N ALA A 30 0.87 -0.68 -16.24
CA ALA A 30 0.50 -0.17 -17.56
C ALA A 30 -0.40 -1.16 -18.32
N LYS A 31 -0.10 -2.46 -18.25
CA LYS A 31 -0.95 -3.51 -18.84
C LYS A 31 -2.32 -3.56 -18.16
N ILE A 32 -2.38 -3.52 -16.83
CA ILE A 32 -3.63 -3.50 -16.05
C ILE A 32 -4.45 -2.26 -16.40
N THR A 33 -3.84 -1.07 -16.43
CA THR A 33 -4.50 0.19 -16.77
C THR A 33 -5.04 0.15 -18.19
N ILE A 34 -4.25 -0.30 -19.17
CA ILE A 34 -4.72 -0.45 -20.56
C ILE A 34 -5.88 -1.46 -20.61
N GLY A 35 -5.77 -2.61 -19.93
CA GLY A 35 -6.84 -3.60 -19.86
C GLY A 35 -8.12 -3.04 -19.23
N PHE A 36 -7.99 -2.29 -18.13
CA PHE A 36 -9.10 -1.62 -17.45
C PHE A 36 -9.74 -0.54 -18.32
N LEU A 37 -8.94 0.28 -19.00
CA LEU A 37 -9.44 1.30 -19.94
C LEU A 37 -10.21 0.65 -21.11
N VAL A 38 -9.68 -0.44 -21.66
CA VAL A 38 -10.36 -1.23 -22.70
C VAL A 38 -11.69 -1.76 -22.16
N VAL A 39 -11.70 -2.45 -21.02
CA VAL A 39 -12.94 -3.00 -20.43
C VAL A 39 -13.95 -1.89 -20.13
N THR A 40 -13.50 -0.78 -19.56
CA THR A 40 -14.35 0.37 -19.26
C THR A 40 -14.94 0.97 -20.53
N ALA A 41 -14.14 1.10 -21.60
CA ALA A 41 -14.65 1.56 -22.89
C ALA A 41 -15.70 0.60 -23.45
N PHE A 42 -15.47 -0.72 -23.38
CA PHE A 42 -16.45 -1.73 -23.80
C PHE A 42 -17.73 -1.67 -22.97
N ILE A 43 -17.64 -1.57 -21.65
CA ILE A 43 -18.80 -1.47 -20.74
C ILE A 43 -19.56 -0.18 -20.99
N LEU A 44 -18.89 0.98 -21.05
CA LEU A 44 -19.55 2.27 -21.31
C LEU A 44 -20.23 2.26 -22.68
N PHE A 45 -19.54 1.80 -23.72
CA PHE A 45 -20.12 1.70 -25.05
C PHE A 45 -21.33 0.76 -25.08
N SER A 46 -21.23 -0.40 -24.42
CA SER A 46 -22.32 -1.37 -24.35
C SER A 46 -23.49 -0.87 -23.48
N LEU A 47 -23.25 -0.10 -22.42
CA LEU A 47 -24.29 0.54 -21.63
C LEU A 47 -25.03 1.61 -22.44
N LEU A 48 -24.31 2.39 -23.25
CA LEU A 48 -24.90 3.39 -24.13
C LEU A 48 -25.76 2.75 -25.22
N LEU A 49 -25.33 1.60 -25.77
CA LEU A 49 -26.14 0.78 -26.67
C LEU A 49 -27.37 0.21 -25.96
N TYR A 50 -27.20 -0.37 -24.77
CA TYR A 50 -28.30 -0.96 -24.00
C TYR A 50 -29.34 0.08 -23.58
N ALA A 51 -28.92 1.30 -23.25
CA ALA A 51 -29.79 2.40 -22.87
C ALA A 51 -30.47 3.08 -24.07
N ASP A 52 -30.20 2.64 -25.30
CA ASP A 52 -30.72 3.24 -26.54
C ASP A 52 -30.39 4.75 -26.66
N ILE A 53 -29.29 5.21 -26.03
CA ILE A 53 -28.88 6.62 -25.99
C ILE A 53 -28.43 7.12 -27.38
N PHE A 54 -27.93 6.23 -28.23
CA PHE A 54 -27.56 6.55 -29.62
C PHE A 54 -28.46 5.79 -30.62
N ARG A 55 -28.99 6.49 -31.63
CA ARG A 55 -29.44 5.85 -32.89
C ARG A 55 -28.19 5.49 -33.71
N CYS A 56 -28.11 4.28 -34.24
CA CYS A 56 -26.87 3.75 -34.80
C CYS A 56 -26.48 4.45 -36.12
N ILE A 57 -25.29 5.08 -36.16
CA ILE A 57 -24.74 5.83 -37.31
C ILE A 57 -23.76 4.96 -38.15
N PHE A 58 -23.65 3.66 -37.90
CA PHE A 58 -22.77 2.77 -38.66
C PHE A 58 -23.56 1.96 -39.71
N PRO A 59 -23.68 2.45 -40.96
CA PRO A 59 -24.57 1.89 -41.99
C PRO A 59 -24.21 0.47 -42.46
N ILE A 60 -23.03 -0.05 -42.11
CA ILE A 60 -22.57 -1.38 -42.55
C ILE A 60 -22.98 -2.49 -41.56
N VAL A 61 -23.24 -2.17 -40.29
CA VAL A 61 -23.32 -3.18 -39.22
C VAL A 61 -24.72 -3.32 -38.61
N CYS A 62 -25.49 -2.24 -38.51
CA CYS A 62 -26.67 -2.23 -37.63
C CYS A 62 -28.01 -1.96 -38.33
N ASN A 63 -28.07 -1.97 -39.66
CA ASN A 63 -29.31 -2.02 -40.48
C ASN A 63 -30.58 -1.37 -39.86
N ASN A 64 -30.51 -0.09 -39.47
CA ASN A 64 -31.61 0.67 -38.82
C ASN A 64 -32.15 0.14 -37.47
N MET A 65 -31.44 -0.75 -36.79
CA MET A 65 -31.79 -1.25 -35.45
C MET A 65 -31.50 -0.20 -34.35
N SER A 66 -32.27 -0.27 -33.26
CA SER A 66 -31.91 0.41 -31.99
C SER A 66 -30.64 -0.19 -31.37
N GLY A 67 -30.02 0.52 -30.42
CA GLY A 67 -28.81 0.04 -29.76
C GLY A 67 -29.04 -1.28 -29.04
N SER A 68 -30.18 -1.41 -28.34
CA SER A 68 -30.56 -2.64 -27.65
C SER A 68 -30.94 -3.76 -28.61
N GLU A 69 -31.62 -3.47 -29.72
CA GLU A 69 -31.92 -4.47 -30.77
C GLU A 69 -30.64 -5.05 -31.38
N PHE A 70 -29.66 -4.20 -31.68
CA PHE A 70 -28.34 -4.67 -32.13
C PHE A 70 -27.62 -5.49 -31.06
N MET A 71 -27.68 -5.07 -29.79
CA MET A 71 -27.04 -5.78 -28.68
C MET A 71 -27.57 -7.19 -28.48
N PHE A 72 -28.87 -7.40 -28.62
CA PHE A 72 -29.48 -8.73 -28.56
C PHE A 72 -29.53 -9.42 -29.93
N HIS A 73 -29.25 -8.69 -31.02
CA HIS A 73 -29.44 -9.14 -32.41
C HIS A 73 -30.86 -9.69 -32.61
N SER A 74 -31.86 -8.90 -32.22
CA SER A 74 -33.23 -9.37 -32.00
C SER A 74 -33.91 -9.94 -33.25
N ASP A 75 -33.49 -9.52 -34.44
CA ASP A 75 -33.89 -10.06 -35.74
C ASP A 75 -33.38 -11.49 -36.00
N ILE A 76 -32.27 -11.89 -35.39
CA ILE A 76 -31.69 -13.24 -35.53
C ILE A 76 -32.01 -14.11 -34.31
N THR A 77 -31.87 -13.57 -33.10
CA THR A 77 -32.05 -14.34 -31.86
C THR A 77 -33.50 -14.44 -31.42
N GLY A 78 -34.36 -13.54 -31.89
CA GLY A 78 -35.73 -13.38 -31.40
C GLY A 78 -35.82 -12.81 -29.97
N ILE A 79 -34.69 -12.40 -29.37
CA ILE A 79 -34.62 -11.90 -27.99
C ILE A 79 -34.60 -10.38 -28.03
N TYR A 80 -35.56 -9.74 -27.38
CA TYR A 80 -35.63 -8.29 -27.23
C TYR A 80 -35.24 -7.87 -25.81
N LYS A 81 -34.93 -6.58 -25.65
CA LYS A 81 -34.58 -5.96 -24.35
C LYS A 81 -35.56 -6.30 -23.24
N LYS A 82 -36.85 -6.34 -23.55
CA LYS A 82 -37.95 -6.67 -22.61
C LYS A 82 -37.93 -8.14 -22.14
N ASP A 83 -37.30 -9.03 -22.91
CA ASP A 83 -37.28 -10.47 -22.63
C ASP A 83 -36.13 -10.84 -21.68
N VAL A 84 -35.21 -9.90 -21.41
CA VAL A 84 -34.02 -10.13 -20.60
C VAL A 84 -34.10 -9.31 -19.31
N PRO A 85 -34.14 -9.94 -18.13
CA PRO A 85 -34.10 -9.22 -16.86
C PRO A 85 -32.85 -8.37 -16.74
N LEU A 86 -32.98 -7.15 -16.20
CA LEU A 86 -31.87 -6.21 -16.03
C LEU A 86 -30.69 -6.84 -15.26
N LEU A 87 -30.97 -7.70 -14.27
CA LEU A 87 -29.93 -8.42 -13.52
C LEU A 87 -29.03 -9.26 -14.42
N VAL A 88 -29.60 -9.93 -15.43
CA VAL A 88 -28.83 -10.75 -16.39
C VAL A 88 -27.91 -9.87 -17.22
N VAL A 89 -28.40 -8.71 -17.67
CA VAL A 89 -27.60 -7.73 -18.42
C VAL A 89 -26.42 -7.21 -17.58
N ILE A 90 -26.66 -6.88 -16.31
CA ILE A 90 -25.62 -6.45 -15.36
C ILE A 90 -24.56 -7.55 -15.19
N VAL A 91 -24.99 -8.81 -15.03
CA VAL A 91 -24.07 -9.96 -14.92
C VAL A 91 -23.23 -10.11 -16.18
N LEU A 92 -23.84 -9.98 -17.37
CA LEU A 92 -23.11 -10.10 -18.64
C LEU A 92 -22.03 -9.01 -18.78
N PHE A 93 -22.31 -7.76 -18.39
CA PHE A 93 -21.30 -6.70 -18.36
C PHE A 93 -20.22 -6.96 -17.30
N ALA A 94 -20.59 -7.50 -16.14
CA ALA A 94 -19.64 -7.85 -15.08
C ALA A 94 -18.66 -8.97 -15.52
N LEU A 95 -18.98 -9.74 -16.57
CA LEU A 95 -18.08 -10.76 -17.13
C LEU A 95 -17.05 -10.19 -18.11
N TYR A 96 -17.16 -8.95 -18.59
CA TYR A 96 -16.21 -8.37 -19.54
C TYR A 96 -14.76 -8.32 -19.01
N PRO A 97 -14.51 -7.90 -17.75
CA PRO A 97 -13.19 -8.03 -17.14
C PRO A 97 -12.65 -9.46 -17.12
N VAL A 98 -13.52 -10.46 -16.99
CA VAL A 98 -13.12 -11.87 -16.92
C VAL A 98 -12.57 -12.34 -18.26
N TRP A 99 -13.20 -11.97 -19.39
CA TRP A 99 -12.75 -12.40 -20.72
C TRP A 99 -11.36 -11.87 -21.09
N ILE A 100 -11.10 -10.58 -20.84
CA ILE A 100 -9.77 -10.01 -21.08
C ILE A 100 -8.71 -10.64 -20.16
N TYR A 101 -9.07 -10.93 -18.91
CA TYR A 101 -8.19 -11.61 -17.98
C TYR A 101 -7.88 -13.04 -18.43
N LEU A 102 -8.88 -13.81 -18.87
CA LEU A 102 -8.70 -15.17 -19.38
C LEU A 102 -7.76 -15.19 -20.59
N GLY A 103 -7.88 -14.23 -21.50
CA GLY A 103 -6.95 -14.08 -22.64
C GLY A 103 -5.52 -13.84 -22.18
N TYR A 104 -5.33 -12.88 -21.29
CA TYR A 104 -4.02 -12.56 -20.71
C TYR A 104 -3.41 -13.75 -19.93
N ALA A 105 -4.21 -14.41 -19.10
CA ALA A 105 -3.81 -15.56 -18.30
C ALA A 105 -3.43 -16.77 -19.17
N SER A 106 -4.15 -17.01 -20.26
CA SER A 106 -3.85 -18.08 -21.21
C SER A 106 -2.48 -17.89 -21.86
N ALA A 107 -2.18 -16.66 -22.30
CA ALA A 107 -0.88 -16.32 -22.87
C ALA A 107 0.27 -16.47 -21.84
N LEU A 108 0.02 -16.05 -20.59
CA LEU A 108 0.96 -16.23 -19.48
C LEU A 108 1.24 -17.70 -19.13
N LEU A 109 0.21 -18.55 -19.14
CA LEU A 109 0.37 -19.98 -18.82
C LEU A 109 1.20 -20.71 -19.88
N LEU A 110 1.02 -20.36 -21.16
CA LEU A 110 1.75 -20.95 -22.28
C LEU A 110 3.25 -20.62 -22.24
N THR A 111 3.62 -19.40 -21.85
CA THR A 111 5.03 -19.00 -21.71
C THR A 111 5.70 -19.63 -20.49
N LYS A 112 4.98 -19.77 -19.37
CA LYS A 112 5.49 -20.43 -18.16
C LYS A 112 5.83 -21.91 -18.38
N ARG A 113 5.03 -22.66 -19.16
CA ARG A 113 5.26 -24.10 -19.42
C ARG A 113 6.63 -24.43 -20.03
N ARG A 114 7.29 -23.50 -20.71
CA ARG A 114 8.59 -23.75 -21.37
C ARG A 114 9.81 -23.72 -20.43
N ARG A 115 9.66 -23.24 -19.18
CA ARG A 115 10.79 -23.03 -18.25
C ARG A 115 10.97 -24.13 -17.20
N TYR A 116 9.95 -24.96 -16.96
CA TYR A 116 9.94 -25.97 -15.90
C TYR A 116 10.36 -27.34 -16.43
N SER A 117 11.43 -27.88 -15.85
CA SER A 117 11.84 -29.27 -16.01
C SER A 117 11.19 -30.14 -14.93
N LYS A 118 10.97 -31.42 -15.22
CA LYS A 118 10.54 -32.43 -14.23
C LYS A 118 11.72 -33.12 -13.54
N GLU A 119 12.95 -32.84 -13.96
CA GLU A 119 14.16 -33.37 -13.35
C GLU A 119 14.19 -33.05 -11.85
N LEU A 120 14.55 -34.05 -11.05
CA LEU A 120 14.67 -33.97 -9.60
C LEU A 120 16.14 -34.01 -9.22
N TYR A 121 16.55 -33.06 -8.38
CA TYR A 121 17.91 -32.93 -7.84
C TYR A 121 17.87 -32.99 -6.31
N SER A 122 19.02 -33.20 -5.70
CA SER A 122 19.21 -33.38 -4.26
C SER A 122 20.41 -32.60 -3.75
N TYR A 123 20.67 -32.65 -2.45
CA TYR A 123 21.85 -32.07 -1.81
C TYR A 123 23.20 -32.52 -2.40
N ASN A 124 23.27 -33.67 -3.08
CA ASN A 124 24.50 -34.16 -3.71
C ASN A 124 24.79 -33.50 -5.06
N ASP A 125 23.77 -32.89 -5.65
CA ASP A 125 23.87 -32.22 -6.96
C ASP A 125 24.25 -30.73 -6.83
N VAL A 126 24.31 -30.21 -5.60
CA VAL A 126 24.70 -28.82 -5.32
C VAL A 126 26.22 -28.70 -5.37
N LYS A 127 26.77 -28.12 -6.45
CA LYS A 127 28.23 -28.04 -6.64
C LYS A 127 28.95 -27.19 -5.60
N SER A 128 28.34 -26.10 -5.16
CA SER A 128 28.91 -25.17 -4.18
C SER A 128 29.00 -25.75 -2.76
N ARG A 129 28.38 -26.91 -2.51
CA ARG A 129 28.34 -27.53 -1.19
C ARG A 129 29.72 -28.05 -0.81
N LYS A 130 30.25 -27.54 0.31
CA LYS A 130 31.55 -27.95 0.88
C LYS A 130 31.34 -28.50 2.29
N LYS A 131 32.31 -29.28 2.78
CA LYS A 131 32.32 -29.71 4.19
C LYS A 131 32.41 -28.49 5.10
N PRO A 132 31.73 -28.48 6.26
CA PRO A 132 31.86 -27.40 7.24
C PRO A 132 33.32 -27.20 7.63
N ALA A 133 33.80 -25.96 7.50
CA ALA A 133 35.11 -25.53 8.01
C ALA A 133 34.92 -24.80 9.34
N SER A 134 36.00 -24.51 10.07
CA SER A 134 35.91 -23.65 11.24
C SER A 134 35.42 -22.25 10.86
N SER A 135 34.45 -21.74 11.61
CA SER A 135 33.86 -20.43 11.39
C SER A 135 34.89 -19.33 11.67
N LYS A 136 35.10 -18.47 10.68
CA LYS A 136 35.93 -17.27 10.73
C LYS A 136 35.08 -16.09 10.32
N TYR A 137 35.22 -14.97 11.01
CA TYR A 137 34.52 -13.75 10.67
C TYR A 137 35.46 -12.54 10.81
N SER A 138 35.10 -11.46 10.13
CA SER A 138 35.78 -10.17 10.21
C SER A 138 34.74 -9.06 10.19
N ILE A 139 34.98 -8.03 11.00
CA ILE A 139 34.16 -6.82 11.06
C ILE A 139 35.09 -5.64 10.76
N VAL A 140 34.79 -4.90 9.71
CA VAL A 140 35.56 -3.73 9.31
C VAL A 140 34.63 -2.52 9.25
N ARG A 141 34.99 -1.48 9.99
CA ARG A 141 34.25 -0.21 10.03
C ARG A 141 35.12 0.91 9.48
N TYR A 142 34.51 1.81 8.70
CA TYR A 142 35.20 2.93 8.07
C TYR A 142 34.52 4.27 8.45
N PRO A 143 35.27 5.38 8.54
CA PRO A 143 36.71 5.49 8.30
C PRO A 143 37.55 4.88 9.45
N ASP A 144 38.57 4.09 9.09
CA ASP A 144 39.65 3.68 9.97
C ASP A 144 40.95 4.33 9.48
N ILE A 145 41.28 5.48 10.09
CA ILE A 145 42.46 6.27 9.75
C ILE A 145 43.75 5.46 9.96
N LYS A 146 43.80 4.57 10.96
CA LYS A 146 45.01 3.80 11.28
C LYS A 146 45.31 2.77 10.18
N GLN A 147 44.27 2.21 9.57
CA GLN A 147 44.39 1.22 8.50
C GLN A 147 44.28 1.82 7.10
N GLY A 148 43.99 3.13 6.98
CA GLY A 148 43.80 3.81 5.71
C GLY A 148 42.51 3.41 4.98
N ILE A 149 41.52 2.87 5.70
CA ILE A 149 40.27 2.37 5.14
C ILE A 149 39.22 3.48 5.24
N ASN A 150 38.81 4.08 4.13
CA ASN A 150 37.96 5.28 4.15
C ASN A 150 36.62 5.13 3.41
N ASP A 151 36.40 4.00 2.74
CA ASP A 151 35.24 3.76 1.89
C ASP A 151 34.80 2.29 1.96
N PRO A 152 33.56 1.97 1.57
CA PRO A 152 33.03 0.61 1.66
C PRO A 152 33.79 -0.40 0.79
N GLN A 153 34.42 0.02 -0.31
CA GLN A 153 35.18 -0.87 -1.18
C GLN A 153 36.44 -1.38 -0.49
N ASN A 154 37.23 -0.46 0.08
CA ASN A 154 38.42 -0.78 0.86
C ASN A 154 38.07 -1.58 2.12
N ALA A 155 36.96 -1.24 2.79
CA ALA A 155 36.49 -2.00 3.94
C ALA A 155 36.12 -3.44 3.58
N THR A 156 35.43 -3.64 2.45
CA THR A 156 35.07 -4.98 1.96
C THR A 156 36.30 -5.81 1.62
N ARG A 157 37.27 -5.23 0.92
CA ARG A 157 38.52 -5.92 0.59
C ARG A 157 39.29 -6.33 1.84
N ALA A 158 39.48 -5.40 2.79
CA ALA A 158 40.16 -5.69 4.06
C ALA A 158 39.45 -6.78 4.88
N ALA A 159 38.11 -6.76 4.90
CA ALA A 159 37.31 -7.75 5.62
C ALA A 159 37.51 -9.16 5.04
N VAL A 160 37.47 -9.30 3.71
CA VAL A 160 37.71 -10.59 3.04
C VAL A 160 39.16 -11.03 3.14
N ASP A 161 40.12 -10.11 3.05
CA ASP A 161 41.56 -10.42 3.20
C ASP A 161 41.87 -10.96 4.60
N SER A 162 41.17 -10.48 5.64
CA SER A 162 41.25 -11.00 7.01
C SER A 162 40.80 -12.47 7.11
N LEU A 163 39.99 -12.96 6.17
CA LEU A 163 39.58 -14.36 6.06
C LEU A 163 40.53 -15.21 5.19
N GLY A 164 41.66 -14.65 4.76
CA GLY A 164 42.62 -15.29 3.87
C GLY A 164 42.47 -14.93 2.39
N GLY A 165 41.65 -13.91 2.08
CA GLY A 165 41.46 -13.38 0.73
C GLY A 165 40.52 -14.21 -0.16
N MET A 166 40.10 -13.65 -1.29
CA MET A 166 39.09 -14.25 -2.16
C MET A 166 39.53 -15.61 -2.75
N LYS A 167 40.84 -15.81 -2.97
CA LYS A 167 41.42 -17.09 -3.46
C LYS A 167 41.20 -18.28 -2.53
N ASN A 168 40.87 -18.03 -1.26
CA ASN A 168 40.49 -19.10 -0.34
C ASN A 168 39.12 -19.71 -0.72
N PHE A 169 38.22 -18.90 -1.29
CA PHE A 169 36.85 -19.28 -1.62
C PHE A 169 36.68 -19.66 -3.10
N VAL A 170 37.32 -18.88 -3.98
CA VAL A 170 37.19 -18.96 -5.45
C VAL A 170 38.47 -19.49 -6.08
N LYS A 171 38.33 -20.42 -7.03
CA LYS A 171 39.39 -20.98 -7.87
C LYS A 171 39.22 -20.53 -9.32
N THR A 172 40.30 -20.68 -10.10
CA THR A 172 40.28 -20.32 -11.52
C THR A 172 39.27 -21.18 -12.29
N GLY A 173 38.36 -20.52 -13.02
CA GLY A 173 37.29 -21.17 -13.77
C GLY A 173 36.02 -21.46 -12.96
N ASP A 174 35.99 -21.19 -11.65
CA ASP A 174 34.78 -21.35 -10.85
C ASP A 174 33.69 -20.39 -11.35
N LYS A 175 32.49 -20.90 -11.56
CA LYS A 175 31.30 -20.08 -11.78
C LYS A 175 30.77 -19.59 -10.43
N VAL A 176 30.79 -18.27 -10.22
CA VAL A 176 30.49 -17.67 -8.91
C VAL A 176 29.16 -16.92 -8.95
N LEU A 177 28.17 -17.45 -8.22
CA LEU A 177 26.90 -16.81 -7.99
C LEU A 177 27.05 -15.78 -6.88
N ILE A 178 26.80 -14.51 -7.19
CA ILE A 178 26.79 -13.43 -6.22
C ILE A 178 25.33 -13.00 -5.98
N LYS A 179 24.79 -13.38 -4.82
CA LYS A 179 23.41 -13.10 -4.43
C LYS A 179 23.34 -11.75 -3.70
N VAL A 180 22.79 -10.74 -4.34
CA VAL A 180 22.55 -9.41 -3.74
C VAL A 180 21.08 -9.26 -3.35
N ASN A 181 20.75 -8.28 -2.51
CA ASN A 181 19.37 -7.83 -2.32
C ASN A 181 19.01 -6.84 -3.42
N VAL A 182 18.20 -7.27 -4.39
CA VAL A 182 17.46 -6.38 -5.31
C VAL A 182 15.99 -6.40 -4.93
N CYS A 183 15.39 -7.58 -4.88
CA CYS A 183 13.99 -7.75 -4.49
C CYS A 183 13.86 -7.65 -2.96
N GLY A 184 12.82 -6.96 -2.52
CA GLY A 184 12.60 -6.54 -1.14
C GLY A 184 13.29 -5.23 -0.78
N GLY A 185 13.93 -4.56 -1.75
CA GLY A 185 14.39 -3.18 -1.67
C GLY A 185 13.31 -2.18 -2.12
N VAL A 186 13.39 -0.95 -1.59
CA VAL A 186 12.61 0.21 -2.01
C VAL A 186 13.61 1.14 -2.71
N PRO A 187 13.52 1.35 -4.05
CA PRO A 187 14.54 2.08 -4.81
C PRO A 187 14.87 3.47 -4.25
N GLU A 188 13.87 4.15 -3.68
CA GLU A 188 14.01 5.49 -3.11
C GLU A 188 14.66 5.52 -1.72
N LEU A 189 14.75 4.38 -1.02
CA LEU A 189 15.25 4.28 0.34
C LEU A 189 16.55 3.47 0.37
N LYS A 190 17.67 4.15 0.56
CA LYS A 190 18.97 3.51 0.75
C LYS A 190 18.97 2.61 1.99
N GLY A 191 19.77 1.54 1.95
CA GLY A 191 19.84 0.53 3.01
C GLY A 191 18.73 -0.52 2.99
N THR A 192 17.82 -0.43 2.01
CA THR A 192 16.84 -1.50 1.75
C THR A 192 17.34 -2.54 0.73
N TYR A 193 18.35 -2.21 -0.05
CA TYR A 193 19.00 -3.06 -1.06
C TYR A 193 20.53 -2.93 -0.96
N THR A 194 21.26 -3.89 -1.54
CA THR A 194 22.72 -3.95 -1.48
C THR A 194 23.34 -2.76 -2.24
N THR A 195 24.41 -2.17 -1.71
CA THR A 195 25.13 -1.11 -2.42
C THR A 195 25.94 -1.67 -3.59
N LYS A 196 25.97 -0.90 -4.68
CA LYS A 196 26.66 -1.30 -5.93
C LYS A 196 28.17 -1.23 -5.77
N GLU A 197 28.64 -0.41 -4.84
CA GLU A 197 30.04 -0.25 -4.43
C GLU A 197 30.59 -1.56 -3.83
N VAL A 198 29.87 -2.13 -2.85
CA VAL A 198 30.23 -3.41 -2.22
C VAL A 198 30.12 -4.56 -3.23
N ALA A 199 29.01 -4.65 -3.97
CA ALA A 199 28.87 -5.67 -5.00
C ALA A 199 29.97 -5.57 -6.08
N GLY A 200 30.36 -4.35 -6.46
CA GLY A 200 31.37 -4.10 -7.47
C GLY A 200 32.77 -4.53 -7.08
N VAL A 201 33.19 -4.26 -5.85
CA VAL A 201 34.50 -4.71 -5.39
C VAL A 201 34.54 -6.24 -5.24
N VAL A 202 33.45 -6.88 -4.84
CA VAL A 202 33.38 -8.35 -4.78
C VAL A 202 33.48 -8.97 -6.17
N VAL A 203 32.81 -8.40 -7.18
CA VAL A 203 32.95 -8.82 -8.59
C VAL A 203 34.41 -8.73 -9.04
N ASP A 204 35.11 -7.65 -8.70
CA ASP A 204 36.52 -7.49 -9.06
C ASP A 204 37.40 -8.53 -8.35
N MET A 205 37.20 -8.73 -7.05
CA MET A 205 37.95 -9.71 -6.27
C MET A 205 37.75 -11.15 -6.77
N VAL A 206 36.54 -11.50 -7.23
CA VAL A 206 36.27 -12.80 -7.85
C VAL A 206 37.05 -12.96 -9.15
N ARG A 207 37.07 -11.92 -10.00
CA ARG A 207 37.86 -11.92 -11.26
C ARG A 207 39.35 -12.01 -11.00
N GLU A 208 39.85 -11.29 -10.00
CA GLU A 208 41.26 -11.34 -9.56
C GLU A 208 41.67 -12.74 -9.06
N ALA A 209 40.72 -13.51 -8.50
CA ALA A 209 40.92 -14.92 -8.14
C ALA A 209 40.81 -15.88 -9.34
N GLY A 210 40.39 -15.38 -10.51
CA GLY A 210 40.21 -16.14 -11.75
C GLY A 210 38.83 -16.79 -11.91
N GLY A 211 37.86 -16.44 -11.07
CA GLY A 211 36.47 -16.93 -11.20
C GLY A 211 35.62 -16.08 -12.13
N GLU A 212 34.45 -16.61 -12.49
CA GLU A 212 33.47 -15.98 -13.38
C GLU A 212 32.24 -15.51 -12.58
N PRO A 213 32.13 -14.22 -12.21
CA PRO A 213 31.03 -13.72 -11.40
C PRO A 213 29.78 -13.44 -12.22
N PHE A 214 28.61 -13.70 -11.63
CA PHE A 214 27.34 -13.12 -12.05
C PHE A 214 26.51 -12.70 -10.83
N ILE A 215 25.78 -11.60 -10.98
CA ILE A 215 24.89 -11.06 -9.95
C ILE A 215 23.51 -11.65 -10.15
N CYS A 216 22.85 -12.05 -9.06
CA CYS A 216 21.49 -12.55 -9.16
C CYS A 216 20.61 -12.15 -7.97
N ASP A 217 19.31 -12.23 -8.23
CA ASP A 217 18.23 -12.33 -7.24
C ASP A 217 17.05 -13.05 -7.93
N ALA A 218 15.95 -13.28 -7.24
CA ALA A 218 14.73 -13.86 -7.82
C ALA A 218 13.52 -12.95 -7.61
N ASP A 219 12.47 -13.17 -8.39
CA ASP A 219 11.22 -12.45 -8.20
C ASP A 219 10.66 -12.67 -6.79
N MET A 220 10.07 -11.61 -6.24
CA MET A 220 9.19 -11.68 -5.08
C MET A 220 7.77 -11.32 -5.50
N VAL A 221 6.77 -11.67 -4.67
CA VAL A 221 5.37 -11.26 -4.87
C VAL A 221 5.28 -9.73 -4.98
N TRP A 222 6.00 -9.05 -4.08
CA TRP A 222 6.07 -7.60 -3.97
C TRP A 222 6.92 -6.96 -5.04
N THR A 223 8.18 -7.37 -5.15
CA THR A 223 9.17 -6.73 -6.00
C THR A 223 9.57 -7.68 -7.12
N LYS A 224 9.18 -7.35 -8.35
CA LYS A 224 9.68 -8.05 -9.53
C LYS A 224 11.10 -7.64 -9.81
N PHE A 225 11.93 -8.60 -10.18
CA PHE A 225 13.36 -8.40 -10.34
C PHE A 225 13.67 -7.29 -11.32
N TRP A 226 13.21 -7.39 -12.58
CA TRP A 226 13.61 -6.45 -13.62
C TRP A 226 13.15 -5.00 -13.37
N PRO A 227 11.88 -4.72 -13.02
CA PRO A 227 11.46 -3.36 -12.67
C PRO A 227 12.27 -2.78 -11.50
N ASN A 228 12.54 -3.59 -10.47
CA ASN A 228 13.26 -3.11 -9.30
C ASN A 228 14.76 -2.90 -9.59
N ALA A 229 15.38 -3.84 -10.29
CA ALA A 229 16.76 -3.73 -10.78
C ALA A 229 16.96 -2.46 -11.64
N LYS A 230 15.99 -2.14 -12.50
CA LYS A 230 16.00 -0.90 -13.29
C LYS A 230 15.91 0.34 -12.41
N ALA A 231 14.94 0.38 -11.49
CA ALA A 231 14.73 1.53 -10.62
C ALA A 231 15.92 1.79 -9.67
N GLU A 232 16.57 0.73 -9.19
CA GLU A 232 17.78 0.80 -8.36
C GLU A 232 19.07 1.04 -9.17
N GLY A 233 19.00 1.04 -10.51
CA GLY A 233 20.13 1.27 -11.41
C GLY A 233 21.10 0.09 -11.56
N TRP A 234 20.68 -1.13 -11.20
CA TRP A 234 21.49 -2.35 -11.35
C TRP A 234 21.73 -2.71 -12.82
N ILE A 235 20.79 -2.42 -13.72
CA ILE A 235 20.91 -2.76 -15.14
C ILE A 235 22.03 -1.94 -15.80
N GLU A 236 22.00 -0.63 -15.60
CA GLU A 236 23.00 0.30 -16.12
C GLU A 236 24.37 0.01 -15.49
N TRP A 237 24.41 -0.21 -14.17
CA TRP A 237 25.64 -0.55 -13.47
C TRP A 237 26.26 -1.87 -13.95
N ALA A 238 25.46 -2.93 -14.13
CA ALA A 238 25.94 -4.23 -14.58
C ALA A 238 26.53 -4.15 -15.99
N LYS A 239 25.91 -3.36 -16.87
CA LYS A 239 26.41 -3.06 -18.21
C LYS A 239 27.77 -2.33 -18.16
N GLN A 240 27.91 -1.32 -17.29
CA GLN A 240 29.17 -0.59 -17.11
C GLN A 240 30.28 -1.47 -16.54
N LYS A 241 29.95 -2.34 -15.58
CA LYS A 241 30.88 -3.29 -14.93
C LYS A 241 31.17 -4.53 -15.79
N ASN A 242 30.47 -4.67 -16.93
CA ASN A 242 30.47 -5.82 -17.81
C ASN A 242 30.26 -7.14 -17.06
N VAL A 243 29.25 -7.20 -16.18
CA VAL A 243 28.91 -8.39 -15.38
C VAL A 243 27.49 -8.83 -15.71
N ASN A 244 27.25 -10.13 -15.74
CA ASN A 244 25.92 -10.67 -15.99
C ASN A 244 25.01 -10.42 -14.78
N ILE A 245 23.79 -9.96 -15.06
CA ILE A 245 22.72 -9.84 -14.07
C ILE A 245 21.61 -10.85 -14.42
N VAL A 246 21.23 -11.68 -13.46
CA VAL A 246 20.37 -12.84 -13.68
C VAL A 246 19.18 -12.81 -12.73
N ASN A 247 17.98 -12.83 -13.30
CA ASN A 247 16.77 -13.16 -12.54
C ASN A 247 16.65 -14.69 -12.44
N LEU A 248 16.83 -15.26 -11.25
CA LEU A 248 16.73 -16.71 -11.05
C LEU A 248 15.34 -17.26 -11.44
N SER A 249 14.29 -16.45 -11.36
CA SER A 249 12.92 -16.81 -11.80
C SER A 249 12.76 -16.93 -13.33
N ASP A 250 13.72 -16.41 -14.11
CA ASP A 250 13.73 -16.50 -15.58
C ASP A 250 14.64 -17.63 -16.11
N THR A 251 15.34 -18.34 -15.24
CA THR A 251 16.27 -19.42 -15.60
C THR A 251 15.56 -20.76 -15.83
N LYS A 252 16.31 -21.81 -16.18
CA LYS A 252 15.80 -23.19 -16.17
C LYS A 252 15.42 -23.55 -14.72
N ILE A 253 14.15 -23.87 -14.49
CA ILE A 253 13.64 -24.24 -13.16
C ILE A 253 13.53 -25.76 -13.08
N VAL A 254 14.04 -26.35 -12.00
CA VAL A 254 14.05 -27.80 -11.75
C VAL A 254 13.45 -28.10 -10.37
N ASN A 255 13.10 -29.36 -10.11
CA ASN A 255 12.68 -29.79 -8.78
C ASN A 255 13.90 -30.15 -7.93
N PHE A 256 13.86 -29.79 -6.65
CA PHE A 256 14.88 -30.10 -5.67
C PHE A 256 14.24 -30.75 -4.44
N ASP A 257 14.80 -31.86 -4.02
CA ASP A 257 14.40 -32.62 -2.84
C ASP A 257 15.13 -32.07 -1.60
N PHE A 258 14.37 -31.47 -0.69
CA PHE A 258 14.85 -30.99 0.62
C PHE A 258 14.80 -32.10 1.69
N GLY A 259 14.22 -33.27 1.38
CA GLY A 259 14.04 -34.43 2.26
C GLY A 259 12.57 -34.68 2.64
N GLU A 260 12.25 -35.91 3.08
CA GLU A 260 10.86 -36.34 3.36
C GLU A 260 10.29 -35.78 4.68
N ASP A 261 11.14 -35.51 5.68
CA ASP A 261 10.74 -35.05 7.03
C ASP A 261 10.69 -33.52 7.19
N ASN A 262 10.37 -32.79 6.13
CA ASN A 262 10.25 -31.33 6.18
C ASN A 262 8.93 -30.83 5.58
N MET A 263 8.62 -29.55 5.86
CA MET A 263 7.36 -28.93 5.40
C MET A 263 7.40 -28.48 3.93
N MET A 264 8.49 -28.76 3.23
CA MET A 264 8.82 -28.31 1.89
C MET A 264 9.58 -29.41 1.09
N PRO A 265 9.06 -30.65 1.00
CA PRO A 265 9.88 -31.82 0.67
C PRO A 265 10.47 -31.75 -0.73
N VAL A 266 9.69 -31.26 -1.69
CA VAL A 266 10.17 -30.99 -3.04
C VAL A 266 9.75 -29.58 -3.45
N GLU A 267 10.72 -28.77 -3.86
CA GLU A 267 10.45 -27.42 -4.36
C GLU A 267 11.20 -27.09 -5.63
N ARG A 268 10.72 -26.03 -6.27
CA ARG A 268 11.31 -25.51 -7.50
C ARG A 268 12.47 -24.59 -7.18
N VAL A 269 13.60 -24.84 -7.83
CA VAL A 269 14.82 -24.01 -7.71
C VAL A 269 15.38 -23.68 -9.08
N SER A 270 16.18 -22.61 -9.15
CA SER A 270 16.93 -22.28 -10.36
C SER A 270 18.05 -23.29 -10.59
N LYS A 271 18.25 -23.74 -11.82
CA LYS A 271 19.39 -24.59 -12.16
C LYS A 271 20.73 -23.87 -11.98
N GLU A 272 20.75 -22.54 -12.10
CA GLU A 272 21.95 -21.71 -11.89
C GLU A 272 22.51 -21.83 -10.46
N ILE A 273 21.64 -21.95 -9.44
CA ILE A 273 22.10 -22.10 -8.05
C ILE A 273 22.76 -23.47 -7.80
N LEU A 274 22.31 -24.51 -8.51
CA LEU A 274 22.86 -25.86 -8.43
C LEU A 274 24.21 -25.97 -9.14
N ASP A 275 24.32 -25.30 -10.29
CA ASP A 275 25.49 -25.40 -11.18
C ASP A 275 26.62 -24.44 -10.84
N SER A 276 26.43 -23.52 -9.89
CA SER A 276 27.47 -22.60 -9.45
C SER A 276 28.44 -23.30 -8.50
N ASP A 277 29.73 -23.15 -8.75
CA ASP A 277 30.80 -23.78 -7.95
C ASP A 277 31.02 -23.04 -6.63
N VAL A 278 30.67 -21.74 -6.58
CA VAL A 278 30.74 -20.90 -5.38
C VAL A 278 29.51 -20.00 -5.28
N ILE A 279 28.96 -19.89 -4.07
CA ILE A 279 27.90 -18.95 -3.71
C ILE A 279 28.45 -17.89 -2.75
N ILE A 280 28.31 -16.62 -3.11
CA ILE A 280 28.62 -15.47 -2.25
C ILE A 280 27.33 -14.70 -2.00
N SER A 281 26.95 -14.51 -0.73
CA SER A 281 25.76 -13.74 -0.34
C SER A 281 26.17 -12.35 0.12
N ILE A 282 25.60 -11.30 -0.48
CA ILE A 282 25.86 -9.89 -0.12
C ILE A 282 24.54 -9.20 0.29
N PRO A 283 24.00 -9.51 1.49
CA PRO A 283 22.74 -8.92 1.94
C PRO A 283 22.92 -7.48 2.43
N ALA A 284 21.85 -6.68 2.36
CA ALA A 284 21.78 -5.42 3.10
C ALA A 284 21.53 -5.68 4.61
N MET A 285 22.21 -4.91 5.48
CA MET A 285 22.02 -4.99 6.93
C MET A 285 20.71 -4.31 7.34
N LYS A 286 19.63 -5.08 7.54
CA LYS A 286 18.32 -4.51 7.87
C LYS A 286 17.43 -5.36 8.77
N THR A 287 16.60 -4.71 9.58
CA THR A 287 15.53 -5.34 10.37
C THR A 287 14.40 -5.84 9.46
N HIS A 288 13.57 -6.74 9.96
CA HIS A 288 12.43 -7.28 9.22
C HIS A 288 11.25 -7.58 10.15
N MET A 289 10.04 -7.15 9.78
CA MET A 289 8.85 -7.28 10.64
C MET A 289 8.55 -8.73 11.05
N MET A 290 8.68 -9.71 10.13
CA MET A 290 8.23 -11.09 10.40
C MET A 290 9.31 -12.05 10.90
N THR A 291 10.58 -11.75 10.61
CA THR A 291 11.71 -12.68 10.86
C THR A 291 12.78 -12.05 11.76
N GLY A 292 12.50 -10.87 12.33
CA GLY A 292 13.45 -10.04 13.07
C GLY A 292 14.44 -9.30 12.17
N VAL A 293 15.11 -10.02 11.26
CA VAL A 293 16.20 -9.51 10.41
C VAL A 293 16.12 -10.02 8.96
N THR A 294 16.83 -9.36 8.05
CA THR A 294 17.07 -9.84 6.67
C THR A 294 18.38 -10.60 6.56
N LEU A 295 19.53 -9.91 6.53
CA LEU A 295 20.87 -10.50 6.56
C LEU A 295 21.07 -11.68 5.57
N GLY A 296 22.05 -12.54 5.82
CA GLY A 296 22.55 -13.54 4.88
C GLY A 296 21.60 -14.70 4.67
N MET A 297 21.06 -15.26 5.75
CA MET A 297 20.20 -16.44 5.67
C MET A 297 18.91 -16.14 4.90
N LYS A 298 18.23 -15.02 5.20
CA LYS A 298 17.01 -14.65 4.48
C LYS A 298 17.30 -14.16 3.06
N ASN A 299 18.49 -13.65 2.78
CA ASN A 299 18.89 -13.32 1.42
C ASN A 299 18.96 -14.56 0.53
N MET A 300 19.37 -15.72 1.09
CA MET A 300 19.32 -17.00 0.38
C MET A 300 17.91 -17.52 0.16
N TYR A 301 16.97 -17.29 1.09
CA TYR A 301 15.53 -17.50 0.82
C TYR A 301 15.05 -16.70 -0.40
N GLY A 302 15.66 -15.54 -0.67
CA GLY A 302 15.46 -14.75 -1.87
C GLY A 302 15.71 -15.51 -3.17
N THR A 303 16.52 -16.57 -3.18
CA THR A 303 16.87 -17.34 -4.39
C THR A 303 15.76 -18.21 -4.95
N LEU A 304 14.74 -18.54 -4.13
CA LEU A 304 13.62 -19.36 -4.58
C LEU A 304 12.88 -18.63 -5.72
N PRO A 305 12.68 -19.28 -6.89
CA PRO A 305 12.07 -18.68 -8.07
C PRO A 305 10.56 -18.49 -7.96
N GLU A 306 9.93 -19.11 -6.95
CA GLU A 306 8.50 -18.98 -6.68
C GLU A 306 8.14 -17.51 -6.44
N ILE A 307 7.16 -17.03 -7.20
CA ILE A 307 6.67 -15.66 -7.14
C ILE A 307 5.78 -15.50 -5.92
N ASP A 308 4.85 -16.44 -5.71
CA ASP A 308 3.97 -16.41 -4.55
C ASP A 308 4.68 -17.00 -3.34
N LYS A 309 5.58 -16.19 -2.79
CA LYS A 309 6.31 -16.51 -1.57
C LYS A 309 5.40 -16.50 -0.32
N ALA A 310 4.13 -16.06 -0.42
CA ALA A 310 3.18 -16.08 0.70
C ALA A 310 2.90 -17.52 1.19
N ARG A 311 3.00 -18.52 0.30
CA ARG A 311 2.86 -19.93 0.69
C ARG A 311 3.86 -20.37 1.75
N TYR A 312 5.10 -19.84 1.71
CA TYR A 312 6.14 -20.18 2.69
C TYR A 312 5.81 -19.62 4.07
N HIS A 313 5.07 -18.51 4.13
CA HIS A 313 4.56 -18.00 5.40
C HIS A 313 3.50 -18.93 5.99
N LYS A 314 2.70 -19.64 5.19
CA LYS A 314 1.70 -20.59 5.72
C LYS A 314 2.34 -21.78 6.43
N ILE A 315 3.50 -22.23 5.96
CA ILE A 315 4.19 -23.43 6.48
C ILE A 315 5.28 -23.12 7.51
N GLY A 316 5.67 -21.85 7.70
CA GLY A 316 6.73 -21.45 8.63
C GLY A 316 7.93 -20.89 7.88
N ILE A 317 8.03 -19.55 7.83
CA ILE A 317 9.07 -18.88 7.03
C ILE A 317 10.48 -19.14 7.58
N ASP A 318 10.64 -19.21 8.90
CA ASP A 318 11.95 -19.44 9.53
C ASP A 318 12.48 -20.85 9.24
N GLU A 319 11.61 -21.86 9.24
CA GLU A 319 11.93 -23.23 8.84
C GLU A 319 12.34 -23.28 7.37
N VAL A 320 11.62 -22.59 6.47
CA VAL A 320 11.97 -22.49 5.06
C VAL A 320 13.32 -21.81 4.86
N ILE A 321 13.60 -20.71 5.57
CA ILE A 321 14.91 -20.04 5.55
C ILE A 321 16.01 -21.02 5.98
N TYR A 322 15.79 -21.79 7.04
CA TYR A 322 16.69 -22.83 7.50
C TYR A 322 16.94 -23.90 6.41
N TYR A 323 15.89 -24.48 5.81
CA TYR A 323 16.04 -25.53 4.79
C TYR A 323 16.77 -25.05 3.54
N VAL A 324 16.50 -23.81 3.10
CA VAL A 324 17.21 -23.19 1.96
C VAL A 324 18.69 -23.01 2.27
N ASN A 325 19.05 -22.54 3.48
CA ASN A 325 20.45 -22.38 3.85
C ASN A 325 21.16 -23.71 4.09
N LYS A 326 20.44 -24.77 4.49
CA LYS A 326 20.98 -26.13 4.55
C LYS A 326 21.29 -26.69 3.17
N ALA A 327 20.48 -26.36 2.17
CA ALA A 327 20.65 -26.83 0.79
C ALA A 327 21.69 -26.00 0.01
N PHE A 328 21.62 -24.68 0.12
CA PHE A 328 22.41 -23.72 -0.65
C PHE A 328 23.19 -22.80 0.29
N THR A 329 24.01 -23.38 1.16
CA THR A 329 24.83 -22.60 2.11
C THR A 329 25.82 -21.71 1.36
N PRO A 330 25.85 -20.37 1.59
CA PRO A 330 26.87 -19.51 1.02
C PRO A 330 28.28 -19.93 1.45
N ASN A 331 29.23 -19.93 0.54
CA ASN A 331 30.65 -20.16 0.86
C ASN A 331 31.29 -18.92 1.51
N LEU A 332 30.73 -17.75 1.25
CA LEU A 332 31.12 -16.47 1.82
C LEU A 332 29.89 -15.57 1.96
N THR A 333 29.70 -14.98 3.13
CA THR A 333 28.66 -13.98 3.39
C THR A 333 29.31 -12.65 3.70
N ILE A 334 28.86 -11.59 3.04
CA ILE A 334 29.36 -10.21 3.16
C ILE A 334 28.16 -9.30 3.44
N ILE A 335 27.85 -9.07 4.71
CA ILE A 335 26.74 -8.22 5.11
C ILE A 335 27.14 -6.76 4.88
N ASP A 336 26.40 -6.11 4.00
CA ASP A 336 26.56 -4.70 3.66
C ASP A 336 25.80 -3.83 4.66
N GLY A 337 26.53 -3.33 5.66
CA GLY A 337 26.09 -2.29 6.58
C GLY A 337 26.74 -0.95 6.28
N SER A 338 27.13 -0.67 5.02
CA SER A 338 27.54 0.68 4.62
C SER A 338 26.41 1.67 4.91
N ILE A 339 25.23 1.37 4.38
CA ILE A 339 23.94 1.96 4.76
C ILE A 339 23.00 0.80 5.03
N GLY A 340 22.51 0.68 6.27
CA GLY A 340 21.51 -0.30 6.68
C GLY A 340 20.09 0.27 6.77
N GLY A 341 19.16 -0.54 7.26
CA GLY A 341 17.75 -0.16 7.44
C GLY A 341 17.11 -0.66 8.74
N GLU A 342 16.53 0.24 9.52
CA GLU A 342 15.81 -0.08 10.77
C GLU A 342 14.30 0.18 10.67
N THR A 343 13.55 -0.10 11.74
CA THR A 343 12.07 -0.07 11.84
C THR A 343 11.35 -1.21 11.11
N VAL A 344 10.30 -0.90 10.34
CA VAL A 344 9.28 -1.84 9.85
C VAL A 344 9.59 -2.25 8.42
N GLY A 345 10.68 -2.99 8.24
CA GLY A 345 11.07 -3.54 6.94
C GLY A 345 10.13 -4.65 6.44
N PRO A 346 10.02 -4.86 5.11
CA PRO A 346 10.90 -4.29 4.08
C PRO A 346 10.41 -2.99 3.41
N LEU A 347 9.14 -2.59 3.60
CA LEU A 347 8.52 -1.48 2.84
C LEU A 347 8.58 -0.11 3.54
N SER A 348 8.85 -0.09 4.86
CA SER A 348 8.91 1.12 5.67
C SER A 348 10.13 1.06 6.57
N CYS A 349 11.31 1.31 5.99
CA CYS A 349 12.58 1.36 6.74
C CYS A 349 13.10 2.81 6.86
N ASP A 350 13.75 3.10 7.99
CA ASP A 350 14.59 4.29 8.15
C ASP A 350 16.04 3.88 7.83
N SER A 351 16.73 4.64 6.98
CA SER A 351 18.14 4.38 6.64
C SER A 351 19.06 4.63 7.83
N VAL A 352 20.06 3.76 8.04
CA VAL A 352 21.09 3.88 9.07
C VAL A 352 22.46 3.90 8.38
N ASP A 353 23.13 5.05 8.36
CA ASP A 353 24.46 5.19 7.76
C ASP A 353 25.54 4.58 8.68
N TYR A 354 25.72 3.26 8.60
CA TYR A 354 26.37 2.47 9.64
C TYR A 354 27.86 2.15 9.36
N HIS A 355 28.30 2.37 8.12
CA HIS A 355 29.68 2.24 7.65
C HIS A 355 30.42 0.96 8.09
N THR A 356 29.73 -0.18 8.17
CA THR A 356 30.30 -1.43 8.68
C THR A 356 30.10 -2.55 7.68
N ILE A 357 31.16 -3.28 7.34
CA ILE A 357 31.10 -4.52 6.56
C ILE A 357 31.39 -5.69 7.50
N ILE A 358 30.52 -6.70 7.49
CA ILE A 358 30.70 -7.94 8.24
C ILE A 358 30.88 -9.08 7.24
N THR A 359 31.93 -9.87 7.40
CA THR A 359 32.21 -11.00 6.51
C THR A 359 32.40 -12.28 7.30
N SER A 360 31.95 -13.41 6.76
CA SER A 360 32.23 -14.73 7.32
C SER A 360 32.14 -15.83 6.27
N ASN A 361 32.90 -16.90 6.46
CA ASN A 361 32.71 -18.17 5.75
C ASN A 361 31.53 -19.00 6.29
N ASP A 362 30.83 -18.50 7.31
CA ASP A 362 29.67 -19.10 7.94
C ASP A 362 28.53 -18.06 8.00
N VAL A 363 27.45 -18.32 7.28
CA VAL A 363 26.28 -17.41 7.21
C VAL A 363 25.62 -17.22 8.57
N VAL A 364 25.62 -18.24 9.42
CA VAL A 364 25.00 -18.20 10.76
C VAL A 364 25.85 -17.30 11.68
N THR A 365 27.17 -17.41 11.60
CA THR A 365 28.09 -16.52 12.34
C THR A 365 27.94 -15.07 11.88
N ALA A 366 27.92 -14.81 10.56
CA ALA A 366 27.72 -13.46 10.03
C ALA A 366 26.41 -12.85 10.53
N ASP A 367 25.30 -13.60 10.43
CA ASP A 367 23.98 -13.13 10.83
C ASP A 367 23.88 -12.91 12.34
N SER A 368 24.45 -13.82 13.16
CA SER A 368 24.49 -13.67 14.61
C SER A 368 25.26 -12.42 15.05
N ILE A 369 26.43 -12.16 14.46
CA ILE A 369 27.24 -10.97 14.77
C ILE A 369 26.51 -9.69 14.34
N ALA A 370 25.94 -9.66 13.13
CA ALA A 370 25.18 -8.51 12.66
C ALA A 370 23.93 -8.25 13.52
N ALA A 371 23.21 -9.30 13.93
CA ALA A 371 22.06 -9.19 14.81
C ALA A 371 22.46 -8.60 16.18
N GLN A 372 23.58 -9.02 16.77
CA GLN A 372 24.12 -8.43 18.00
C GLN A 372 24.41 -6.93 17.83
N MET A 373 25.06 -6.55 16.72
CA MET A 373 25.33 -5.14 16.39
C MET A 373 24.06 -4.31 16.19
N MET A 374 22.95 -4.93 15.78
CA MET A 374 21.63 -4.30 15.67
C MET A 374 20.85 -4.25 17.00
N GLY A 375 21.33 -4.92 18.06
CA GLY A 375 20.70 -4.92 19.39
C GLY A 375 19.86 -6.15 19.72
N PHE A 376 20.00 -7.24 18.96
CA PHE A 376 19.50 -8.56 19.34
C PHE A 376 20.54 -9.24 20.24
N SER A 377 20.36 -9.11 21.56
CA SER A 377 21.35 -9.51 22.56
C SER A 377 21.62 -11.01 22.56
N ASP A 378 20.62 -11.82 22.22
CA ASP A 378 20.80 -13.26 22.09
C ASP A 378 20.18 -13.79 20.80
N PRO A 379 20.91 -13.77 19.66
CA PRO A 379 20.37 -14.15 18.36
C PRO A 379 19.75 -15.56 18.32
N ILE A 380 20.24 -16.48 19.16
CA ILE A 380 19.70 -17.85 19.28
C ILE A 380 18.29 -17.83 19.87
N ALA A 381 18.03 -16.98 20.87
CA ALA A 381 16.70 -16.84 21.46
C ALA A 381 15.80 -15.89 20.66
N ASP A 382 16.38 -14.87 20.04
CA ASP A 382 15.66 -13.77 19.41
C ASP A 382 15.23 -14.07 17.96
N ILE A 383 15.97 -14.94 17.24
CA ILE A 383 15.79 -15.16 15.79
C ILE A 383 15.73 -16.65 15.47
N ARG A 384 14.52 -17.12 15.12
CA ARG A 384 14.20 -18.55 15.00
C ARG A 384 15.03 -19.30 13.94
N HIS A 385 15.24 -18.72 12.76
CA HIS A 385 16.05 -19.40 11.74
C HIS A 385 17.55 -19.50 12.09
N ILE A 386 18.10 -18.53 12.86
CA ILE A 386 19.47 -18.61 13.39
C ILE A 386 19.54 -19.74 14.42
N GLN A 387 18.56 -19.82 15.33
CA GLN A 387 18.44 -20.91 16.30
C GLN A 387 18.46 -22.28 15.61
N LEU A 388 17.56 -22.49 14.65
CA LEU A 388 17.44 -23.76 13.92
C LEU A 388 18.74 -24.15 13.22
N ALA A 389 19.40 -23.19 12.58
CA ALA A 389 20.66 -23.45 11.88
C ALA A 389 21.81 -23.80 12.83
N HIS A 390 21.88 -23.14 13.99
CA HIS A 390 22.86 -23.43 15.02
C HIS A 390 22.65 -24.82 15.64
N GLU A 391 21.43 -25.12 16.12
CA GLU A 391 21.10 -26.39 16.78
C GLU A 391 21.28 -27.61 15.86
N ASN A 392 21.11 -27.42 14.54
CA ASN A 392 21.23 -28.49 13.55
C ASN A 392 22.57 -28.50 12.80
N GLY A 393 23.57 -27.75 13.28
CA GLY A 393 24.94 -27.80 12.76
C GLY A 393 25.12 -27.27 11.33
N VAL A 394 24.27 -26.36 10.88
CA VAL A 394 24.45 -25.64 9.61
C VAL A 394 25.54 -24.57 9.74
N GLY A 395 25.67 -23.97 10.92
CA GLY A 395 26.70 -22.97 11.25
C GLY A 395 26.72 -22.65 12.74
N ASP A 396 27.56 -21.71 13.15
CA ASP A 396 27.79 -21.38 14.56
C ASP A 396 27.33 -19.96 14.92
N ALA A 397 26.37 -19.86 15.85
CA ALA A 397 25.87 -18.59 16.40
C ALA A 397 26.51 -18.24 17.76
N SER A 398 27.41 -19.07 18.28
CA SER A 398 28.09 -18.89 19.58
C SER A 398 28.99 -17.65 19.68
N PRO A 399 29.67 -17.18 18.61
CA PRO A 399 30.55 -16.03 18.70
C PRO A 399 29.82 -14.78 19.21
N ARG A 400 30.42 -14.12 20.19
CA ARG A 400 29.90 -12.88 20.79
C ARG A 400 30.66 -11.68 20.26
N PHE A 401 29.91 -10.66 19.83
CA PHE A 401 30.46 -9.42 19.33
C PHE A 401 31.08 -8.61 20.48
N ASP A 402 32.34 -8.20 20.31
CA ASP A 402 33.02 -7.29 21.21
C ASP A 402 33.13 -5.90 20.55
N PRO A 403 32.41 -4.86 21.03
CA PRO A 403 32.49 -3.51 20.48
C PRO A 403 33.89 -2.88 20.55
N SER A 404 34.78 -3.37 21.40
CA SER A 404 36.13 -2.80 21.59
C SER A 404 37.05 -2.98 20.38
N ILE A 405 36.72 -3.93 19.49
CA ILE A 405 37.51 -4.21 18.28
C ILE A 405 37.32 -3.16 17.19
N LEU A 406 36.32 -2.29 17.32
CA LEU A 406 35.99 -1.29 16.31
C LEU A 406 36.83 -0.01 16.50
N PRO A 407 37.19 0.68 15.41
CA PRO A 407 37.99 1.91 15.48
C PRO A 407 37.26 3.06 16.18
N TYR A 408 35.93 3.07 16.17
CA TYR A 408 35.07 4.03 16.86
C TYR A 408 33.66 3.47 17.11
N GLN A 409 32.96 4.06 18.08
CA GLN A 409 31.55 3.74 18.38
C GLN A 409 30.60 4.58 17.53
N HIS A 410 29.58 3.92 16.96
CA HIS A 410 28.51 4.55 16.21
C HIS A 410 27.29 4.79 17.13
N SER A 411 26.53 5.87 16.90
CA SER A 411 25.37 6.24 17.73
C SER A 411 24.29 5.15 17.77
N SER A 412 24.13 4.42 16.66
CA SER A 412 23.19 3.30 16.51
C SER A 412 23.71 1.94 16.98
N ASP A 413 24.95 1.82 17.46
CA ASP A 413 25.48 0.51 17.91
C ASP A 413 24.56 -0.11 18.97
N MET A 414 24.07 -1.32 18.68
CA MET A 414 23.13 -2.10 19.51
C MET A 414 21.79 -1.40 19.80
N LYS A 415 21.48 -0.32 19.08
CA LYS A 415 20.33 0.56 19.36
C LYS A 415 19.40 0.72 18.15
N TRP A 416 19.42 -0.24 17.22
CA TRP A 416 18.53 -0.14 16.07
C TRP A 416 17.07 -0.24 16.51
N LYS A 417 16.21 0.55 15.89
CA LYS A 417 14.77 0.46 16.11
C LYS A 417 14.24 -0.84 15.55
N ARG A 418 13.78 -1.71 16.43
CA ARG A 418 13.20 -3.02 16.09
C ARG A 418 11.69 -2.90 15.89
N PRO A 419 11.08 -3.71 15.01
CA PRO A 419 9.65 -3.94 15.04
C PRO A 419 9.22 -4.40 16.44
N ASP A 420 8.09 -3.90 16.97
CA ASP A 420 7.57 -4.38 18.25
C ASP A 420 7.28 -5.89 18.14
N PRO A 421 7.88 -6.75 19.00
CA PRO A 421 7.72 -8.20 18.88
C PRO A 421 6.28 -8.70 18.97
N ASP A 422 5.42 -8.04 19.73
CA ASP A 422 4.02 -8.46 19.87
C ASP A 422 3.17 -7.96 18.71
N VAL A 423 3.52 -6.82 18.12
CA VAL A 423 2.95 -6.38 16.84
C VAL A 423 3.34 -7.37 15.75
N ALA A 424 4.61 -7.74 15.64
CA ALA A 424 5.07 -8.76 14.71
C ALA A 424 4.31 -10.09 14.88
N LYS A 425 4.16 -10.57 16.13
CA LYS A 425 3.35 -11.76 16.44
C LYS A 425 1.88 -11.60 16.03
N PHE A 426 1.27 -10.43 16.25
CA PHE A 426 -0.10 -10.15 15.84
C PHE A 426 -0.25 -10.19 14.32
N TYR A 427 0.69 -9.60 13.56
CA TYR A 427 0.70 -9.68 12.10
C TYR A 427 0.89 -11.12 11.59
N VAL A 428 1.84 -11.86 12.17
CA VAL A 428 2.06 -13.28 11.84
C VAL A 428 0.79 -14.09 12.13
N TRP A 429 0.18 -13.92 13.31
CA TRP A 429 -1.08 -14.59 13.64
C TRP A 429 -2.21 -14.22 12.69
N GLY A 430 -2.42 -12.93 12.42
CA GLY A 430 -3.49 -12.43 11.54
C GLY A 430 -3.33 -12.92 10.11
N THR A 431 -2.10 -12.93 9.58
CA THR A 431 -1.80 -13.48 8.26
C THR A 431 -2.05 -14.99 8.22
N HIS A 432 -1.61 -15.76 9.22
CA HIS A 432 -1.93 -17.19 9.30
C HIS A 432 -3.44 -17.46 9.38
N ALA A 433 -4.18 -16.67 10.16
CA ALA A 433 -5.63 -16.82 10.30
C ALA A 433 -6.35 -16.55 8.97
N LEU A 434 -5.99 -15.47 8.28
CA LEU A 434 -6.54 -15.11 6.97
C LEU A 434 -6.19 -16.15 5.90
N LEU A 435 -4.95 -16.63 5.86
CA LEU A 435 -4.45 -17.56 4.85
C LEU A 435 -4.97 -19.01 5.02
N LYS A 436 -5.58 -19.34 6.17
CA LYS A 436 -6.28 -20.61 6.41
C LYS A 436 -7.67 -20.66 5.74
N LEU A 437 -8.23 -19.52 5.32
CA LEU A 437 -9.51 -19.50 4.63
C LEU A 437 -9.34 -19.95 3.16
N PRO A 438 -10.20 -20.84 2.62
CA PRO A 438 -10.11 -21.30 1.24
C PRO A 438 -10.20 -20.14 0.24
N GLY A 439 -9.27 -20.04 -0.71
CA GLY A 439 -9.23 -19.01 -1.76
C GLY A 439 -8.76 -17.61 -1.29
N TRP A 440 -8.53 -17.43 0.01
CA TRP A 440 -8.06 -16.16 0.57
C TRP A 440 -6.57 -15.92 0.36
N ASP A 441 -5.80 -16.90 -0.08
CA ASP A 441 -4.42 -16.67 -0.51
C ASP A 441 -4.31 -15.87 -1.79
N SER A 442 -5.20 -16.13 -2.76
CA SER A 442 -5.30 -15.33 -3.97
C SER A 442 -5.78 -13.92 -3.65
N VAL A 443 -6.80 -13.78 -2.78
CA VAL A 443 -7.28 -12.45 -2.34
C VAL A 443 -6.24 -11.73 -1.51
N PHE A 444 -5.57 -12.41 -0.58
CA PHE A 444 -4.49 -11.84 0.21
C PHE A 444 -3.38 -11.41 -0.74
N SER A 445 -2.90 -12.25 -1.67
CA SER A 445 -1.87 -11.87 -2.65
C SER A 445 -2.30 -10.71 -3.54
N ILE A 446 -3.57 -10.61 -3.96
CA ILE A 446 -4.08 -9.51 -4.79
C ILE A 446 -4.23 -8.23 -3.96
N CYS A 447 -4.81 -8.31 -2.77
CA CYS A 447 -4.96 -7.16 -1.86
C CYS A 447 -3.60 -6.70 -1.36
N SER A 448 -2.69 -7.63 -1.12
CA SER A 448 -1.32 -7.34 -0.78
C SER A 448 -0.70 -6.61 -1.98
N ASP A 449 -0.62 -7.24 -3.16
CA ASP A 449 -0.12 -6.64 -4.42
C ASP A 449 -0.67 -5.23 -4.65
N PHE A 450 -2.00 -5.07 -4.50
CA PHE A 450 -2.68 -3.80 -4.68
C PHE A 450 -2.32 -2.80 -3.57
N PHE A 451 -2.57 -3.07 -2.29
CA PHE A 451 -2.46 -2.07 -1.22
C PHE A 451 -1.03 -1.74 -0.79
N LEU A 452 -0.10 -2.70 -0.84
CA LEU A 452 1.25 -2.53 -0.31
C LEU A 452 2.30 -2.25 -1.40
N TYR A 453 2.00 -2.47 -2.68
CA TYR A 453 2.99 -2.28 -3.74
C TYR A 453 2.50 -1.53 -4.97
N ASP A 454 1.42 -1.97 -5.64
CA ASP A 454 0.90 -1.29 -6.83
C ASP A 454 0.27 0.07 -6.44
N ALA A 455 -0.49 0.13 -5.34
CA ALA A 455 -0.93 1.35 -4.69
C ALA A 455 0.27 2.14 -4.14
N ALA A 456 1.19 1.50 -3.44
CA ALA A 456 2.36 2.19 -2.90
C ALA A 456 3.30 2.78 -3.99
N ARG A 457 3.11 2.44 -5.27
CA ARG A 457 3.83 3.01 -6.42
C ARG A 457 2.99 3.95 -7.26
N LEU A 458 1.67 3.87 -7.17
CA LEU A 458 0.79 4.89 -7.75
C LEU A 458 1.11 6.23 -7.05
N PRO A 459 1.39 7.32 -7.80
CA PRO A 459 1.87 8.57 -7.23
C PRO A 459 1.02 9.08 -6.06
N ILE A 460 -0.31 8.87 -6.09
CA ILE A 460 -1.21 9.28 -5.01
C ILE A 460 -1.14 8.33 -3.81
N LEU A 461 -1.10 7.02 -4.03
CA LEU A 461 -1.23 5.99 -3.00
C LEU A 461 0.11 5.61 -2.33
N LYS A 462 1.24 5.92 -2.98
CA LYS A 462 2.60 5.92 -2.38
C LYS A 462 2.64 6.69 -1.07
N TYR A 463 1.90 7.79 -1.02
CA TYR A 463 1.83 8.67 0.14
C TYR A 463 0.78 8.25 1.18
N PHE A 464 -0.18 7.38 0.80
CA PHE A 464 -1.14 6.79 1.74
C PHE A 464 -0.53 5.66 2.55
N THR A 465 0.38 4.89 1.97
CA THR A 465 0.82 3.59 2.51
C THR A 465 1.50 3.70 3.88
N PRO A 466 2.45 4.63 4.12
CA PRO A 466 3.07 4.78 5.45
C PRO A 466 2.06 5.18 6.53
N ALA A 467 1.15 6.10 6.22
CA ALA A 467 0.11 6.56 7.14
C ALA A 467 -0.88 5.44 7.47
N LEU A 468 -1.28 4.64 6.48
CA LEU A 468 -2.14 3.48 6.67
C LEU A 468 -1.47 2.41 7.54
N LEU A 469 -0.20 2.09 7.26
CA LEU A 469 0.58 1.14 8.06
C LEU A 469 0.76 1.61 9.51
N GLN A 470 0.98 2.91 9.71
CA GLN A 470 1.05 3.49 11.05
C GLN A 470 -0.30 3.38 11.78
N ILE A 471 -1.42 3.56 11.09
CA ILE A 471 -2.76 3.35 11.67
C ILE A 471 -2.94 1.88 12.09
N VAL A 472 -2.62 0.92 11.21
CA VAL A 472 -2.73 -0.50 11.56
C VAL A 472 -1.83 -0.83 12.74
N ASN A 473 -0.61 -0.27 12.78
CA ASN A 473 0.31 -0.41 13.90
C ASN A 473 -0.22 0.20 15.21
N ASP A 474 -0.79 1.40 15.16
CA ASP A 474 -1.39 2.06 16.34
C ASP A 474 -2.64 1.33 16.83
N VAL A 475 -3.50 0.84 15.92
CA VAL A 475 -4.68 0.04 16.25
C VAL A 475 -4.26 -1.28 16.90
N ALA A 476 -3.28 -1.98 16.32
CA ALA A 476 -2.74 -3.21 16.91
C ALA A 476 -2.13 -2.95 18.30
N SER A 477 -1.30 -1.90 18.43
CA SER A 477 -0.69 -1.51 19.71
C SER A 477 -1.73 -1.16 20.78
N TRP A 478 -2.83 -0.54 20.37
CA TRP A 478 -3.95 -0.19 21.24
C TRP A 478 -4.77 -1.40 21.65
N SER A 479 -5.11 -2.30 20.72
CA SER A 479 -5.80 -3.56 21.02
C SER A 479 -5.00 -4.47 21.95
N LEU A 480 -3.68 -4.35 21.93
CA LEU A 480 -2.76 -5.05 22.83
C LEU A 480 -2.54 -4.32 24.17
N GLY A 481 -3.20 -3.18 24.41
CA GLY A 481 -3.14 -2.44 25.68
C GLY A 481 -1.79 -1.77 25.98
N LYS A 482 -0.92 -1.58 24.98
CA LYS A 482 0.49 -1.22 25.18
C LYS A 482 0.80 0.28 25.29
N LYS A 483 -0.12 1.17 24.89
CA LYS A 483 0.01 2.62 25.17
C LYS A 483 -0.81 2.95 26.42
N PRO A 484 -0.21 3.02 27.62
CA PRO A 484 -0.90 3.59 28.77
C PRO A 484 -1.23 5.05 28.47
N ASP A 485 -2.52 5.36 28.44
CA ASP A 485 -2.99 6.72 28.20
C ASP A 485 -2.59 7.60 29.38
N SER A 486 -2.02 8.78 29.11
CA SER A 486 -1.74 9.72 30.20
C SER A 486 -3.05 10.07 30.91
N PRO A 487 -3.02 10.35 32.24
CA PRO A 487 -4.24 10.74 32.96
C PRO A 487 -4.97 11.93 32.32
N GLU A 488 -4.21 12.85 31.73
CA GLU A 488 -4.74 14.00 30.98
C GLU A 488 -5.42 13.60 29.67
N ASN A 489 -4.84 12.68 28.90
CA ASN A 489 -5.44 12.17 27.67
C ASN A 489 -6.71 11.36 27.95
N LYS A 490 -6.71 10.55 29.01
CA LYS A 490 -7.91 9.82 29.45
C LYS A 490 -9.03 10.79 29.82
N LYS A 491 -8.75 11.80 30.64
CA LYS A 491 -9.73 12.83 31.03
C LYS A 491 -10.28 13.60 29.82
N ARG A 492 -9.40 13.99 28.88
CA ARG A 492 -9.79 14.65 27.62
C ARG A 492 -10.77 13.79 26.82
N ARG A 493 -10.44 12.50 26.64
CA ARG A 493 -11.28 11.54 25.92
C ARG A 493 -12.64 11.36 26.57
N ASP A 494 -12.67 11.20 27.90
CA ASP A 494 -13.91 11.01 28.65
C ASP A 494 -14.85 12.22 28.51
N ILE A 495 -14.30 13.44 28.59
CA ILE A 495 -15.07 14.69 28.38
C ILE A 495 -15.62 14.75 26.95
N ASN A 496 -14.78 14.48 25.94
CA ASN A 496 -15.21 14.51 24.55
C ASN A 496 -16.27 13.44 24.26
N LEU A 497 -16.13 12.24 24.80
CA LEU A 497 -17.11 11.16 24.66
C LEU A 497 -18.43 11.49 25.35
N GLY A 498 -18.41 12.16 26.50
CA GLY A 498 -19.62 12.65 27.16
C GLY A 498 -20.39 13.63 26.27
N ILE A 499 -19.71 14.63 25.72
CA ILE A 499 -20.33 15.64 24.83
C ILE A 499 -20.79 14.98 23.52
N PHE A 500 -19.98 14.11 22.91
CA PHE A 500 -20.34 13.33 21.72
C PHE A 500 -21.60 12.47 21.95
N SER A 501 -21.73 11.86 23.13
CA SER A 501 -22.89 11.05 23.49
C SER A 501 -24.15 11.90 23.54
N ILE A 502 -24.08 13.12 24.10
CA ILE A 502 -25.22 14.06 24.12
C ILE A 502 -25.63 14.43 22.68
N LEU A 503 -24.68 14.78 21.81
CA LEU A 503 -24.97 15.10 20.40
C LEU A 503 -25.63 13.92 19.68
N THR A 504 -25.11 12.72 19.89
CA THR A 504 -25.64 11.49 19.28
C THR A 504 -27.05 11.19 19.78
N LEU A 505 -27.30 11.30 21.08
CA LEU A 505 -28.63 11.08 21.66
C LEU A 505 -29.65 12.09 21.16
N MET A 506 -29.29 13.38 21.07
CA MET A 506 -30.17 14.42 20.53
C MET A 506 -30.48 14.19 19.04
N SER A 507 -29.47 13.78 18.27
CA SER A 507 -29.60 13.44 16.85
C SER A 507 -30.52 12.23 16.65
N LEU A 508 -30.31 11.14 17.40
CA LEU A 508 -31.15 9.94 17.35
C LEU A 508 -32.57 10.23 17.84
N PHE A 509 -32.74 11.04 18.89
CA PHE A 509 -34.04 11.48 19.34
C PHE A 509 -34.79 12.23 18.23
N GLY A 510 -34.14 13.19 17.57
CA GLY A 510 -34.73 13.89 16.41
C GLY A 510 -35.07 12.95 15.26
N PHE A 511 -34.18 11.99 14.97
CA PHE A 511 -34.36 11.01 13.90
C PHE A 511 -35.54 10.06 14.15
N VAL A 512 -35.72 9.62 15.39
CA VAL A 512 -36.83 8.75 15.78
C VAL A 512 -38.12 9.53 15.92
N SER A 513 -38.11 10.67 16.62
CA SER A 513 -39.32 11.48 16.86
C SER A 513 -39.88 12.09 15.58
N GLY A 514 -39.04 12.43 14.59
CA GLY A 514 -39.48 12.89 13.27
C GLY A 514 -39.91 11.78 12.30
N GLY A 515 -39.94 10.51 12.74
CA GLY A 515 -40.40 9.38 11.92
C GLY A 515 -39.42 8.91 10.84
N TYR A 516 -38.20 9.44 10.79
CA TYR A 516 -37.21 9.14 9.76
C TYR A 516 -36.77 7.66 9.78
N LEU A 517 -36.68 7.04 10.95
CA LEU A 517 -36.29 5.63 11.09
C LEU A 517 -37.18 4.66 10.29
N MET A 518 -38.48 4.96 10.20
CA MET A 518 -39.44 4.10 9.50
C MET A 518 -39.37 4.24 7.98
N LYS A 519 -38.81 5.35 7.48
CA LYS A 519 -38.69 5.67 6.05
C LYS A 519 -37.27 5.50 5.52
N SER A 520 -36.27 5.41 6.39
CA SER A 520 -34.86 5.30 5.98
C SER A 520 -34.57 4.00 5.26
N SER A 521 -33.86 4.07 4.14
CA SER A 521 -33.28 2.89 3.50
C SER A 521 -32.14 2.33 4.35
N LEU A 522 -31.86 1.03 4.19
CA LEU A 522 -30.72 0.37 4.83
C LEU A 522 -29.39 1.09 4.53
N TYR A 523 -29.22 1.56 3.29
CA TYR A 523 -28.02 2.28 2.88
C TYR A 523 -27.86 3.61 3.62
N PHE A 524 -28.94 4.38 3.78
CA PHE A 524 -28.90 5.61 4.58
C PHE A 524 -28.59 5.31 6.05
N SER A 525 -29.25 4.30 6.64
CA SER A 525 -29.03 3.94 8.05
C SER A 525 -27.58 3.48 8.31
N LEU A 526 -27.00 2.70 7.39
CA LEU A 526 -25.58 2.30 7.46
C LEU A 526 -24.64 3.49 7.29
N GLY A 527 -24.94 4.40 6.36
CA GLY A 527 -24.17 5.65 6.18
C GLY A 527 -24.21 6.53 7.41
N PHE A 528 -25.39 6.71 8.01
CA PHE A 528 -25.56 7.50 9.22
C PHE A 528 -24.86 6.87 10.43
N LEU A 529 -24.97 5.55 10.59
CA LEU A 529 -24.24 4.81 11.61
C LEU A 529 -22.72 4.95 11.42
N PHE A 530 -22.23 4.86 10.18
CA PHE A 530 -20.83 5.06 9.85
C PHE A 530 -20.35 6.48 10.23
N SER A 531 -21.15 7.51 9.98
CA SER A 531 -20.86 8.88 10.43
C SER A 531 -20.80 8.98 11.96
N ILE A 532 -21.73 8.34 12.70
CA ILE A 532 -21.71 8.33 14.17
C ILE A 532 -20.42 7.66 14.69
N ILE A 533 -20.08 6.47 14.16
CA ILE A 533 -18.88 5.72 14.58
C ILE A 533 -17.61 6.51 14.29
N SER A 534 -17.52 7.08 13.09
CA SER A 534 -16.37 7.89 12.66
C SER A 534 -16.23 9.16 13.50
N ALA A 535 -17.33 9.88 13.73
CA ALA A 535 -17.34 11.06 14.57
C ALA A 535 -16.92 10.75 16.01
N GLY A 536 -17.38 9.62 16.57
CA GLY A 536 -16.97 9.17 17.91
C GLY A 536 -15.47 8.89 17.97
N TRP A 537 -14.93 8.20 16.96
CA TRP A 537 -13.50 7.94 16.86
C TRP A 537 -12.69 9.25 16.80
N PHE A 538 -13.06 10.17 15.91
CA PHE A 538 -12.38 11.47 15.80
C PHE A 538 -12.55 12.33 17.05
N ALA A 539 -13.70 12.30 17.71
CA ALA A 539 -13.93 13.00 18.97
C ALA A 539 -12.92 12.60 20.05
N THR A 540 -12.57 11.31 20.15
CA THR A 540 -11.55 10.87 21.12
C THR A 540 -10.15 11.42 20.82
N ARG A 541 -9.87 11.74 19.56
CA ARG A 541 -8.57 12.25 19.10
C ARG A 541 -8.49 13.77 19.11
N MET A 542 -9.61 14.47 19.11
CA MET A 542 -9.60 15.93 19.09
C MET A 542 -9.24 16.55 20.44
N LYS A 543 -8.55 17.69 20.40
CA LYS A 543 -8.42 18.57 21.57
C LYS A 543 -9.81 19.09 21.96
N THR A 544 -10.20 18.98 23.24
CA THR A 544 -11.56 19.33 23.73
C THR A 544 -12.03 20.70 23.27
N LYS A 545 -11.17 21.73 23.33
CA LYS A 545 -11.52 23.09 22.86
C LYS A 545 -11.90 23.15 21.37
N HIS A 546 -11.25 22.35 20.52
CA HIS A 546 -11.54 22.29 19.09
C HIS A 546 -12.84 21.54 18.83
N PHE A 547 -13.03 20.41 19.53
CA PHE A 547 -14.23 19.59 19.43
C PHE A 547 -15.50 20.37 19.85
N VAL A 548 -15.43 21.08 20.98
CA VAL A 548 -16.55 21.92 21.46
C VAL A 548 -16.83 23.06 20.50
N ALA A 549 -15.79 23.78 20.07
CA ALA A 549 -15.94 24.92 19.17
C ALA A 549 -16.60 24.51 17.84
N ILE A 550 -16.11 23.44 17.19
CA ILE A 550 -16.71 23.02 15.92
C ILE A 550 -18.13 22.49 16.10
N SER A 551 -18.42 21.81 17.20
CA SER A 551 -19.77 21.30 17.46
C SER A 551 -20.76 22.46 17.56
N LEU A 552 -20.44 23.48 18.36
CA LEU A 552 -21.30 24.65 18.56
C LEU A 552 -21.46 25.48 17.29
N THR A 553 -20.36 25.73 16.55
CA THR A 553 -20.46 26.50 15.31
C THR A 553 -21.20 25.73 14.23
N SER A 554 -21.06 24.41 14.15
CA SER A 554 -21.82 23.57 13.21
C SER A 554 -23.32 23.58 13.52
N ILE A 555 -23.72 23.54 14.79
CA ILE A 555 -25.13 23.70 15.20
C ILE A 555 -25.66 25.07 14.76
N LEU A 556 -24.91 26.15 14.98
CA LEU A 556 -25.30 27.49 14.59
C LEU A 556 -25.49 27.61 13.06
N ILE A 557 -24.53 27.11 12.28
CA ILE A 557 -24.61 27.11 10.81
C ILE A 557 -25.81 26.28 10.33
N SER A 558 -25.98 25.07 10.89
CA SER A 558 -27.13 24.20 10.58
C SER A 558 -28.45 24.90 10.88
N PHE A 559 -28.60 25.52 12.05
CA PHE A 559 -29.81 26.27 12.40
C PHE A 559 -30.15 27.35 11.38
N LEU A 560 -29.17 28.15 10.94
CA LEU A 560 -29.39 29.22 9.98
C LEU A 560 -29.78 28.66 8.61
N ILE A 561 -29.02 27.69 8.08
CA ILE A 561 -29.30 27.10 6.77
C ILE A 561 -30.65 26.41 6.77
N GLU A 562 -30.86 25.46 7.69
CA GLU A 562 -32.08 24.64 7.70
C GLU A 562 -33.33 25.46 7.96
N ARG A 563 -33.27 26.53 8.77
CA ARG A 563 -34.42 27.38 9.01
C ARG A 563 -34.80 28.19 7.78
N TYR A 564 -33.86 28.92 7.20
CA TYR A 564 -34.21 29.92 6.17
C TYR A 564 -34.40 29.31 4.78
N THR A 565 -33.74 28.21 4.47
CA THR A 565 -33.92 27.50 3.18
C THR A 565 -35.23 26.70 3.13
N THR A 566 -35.64 26.09 4.25
CA THR A 566 -36.96 25.43 4.34
C THR A 566 -38.10 26.44 4.30
N LEU A 567 -37.95 27.60 4.97
CA LEU A 567 -38.90 28.72 4.87
C LEU A 567 -38.98 29.30 3.44
N ALA A 568 -37.86 29.37 2.73
CA ALA A 568 -37.82 29.75 1.31
C ALA A 568 -38.39 28.66 0.38
N GLY A 569 -38.71 27.48 0.90
CA GLY A 569 -39.27 26.37 0.13
C GLY A 569 -38.28 25.68 -0.79
N MET A 570 -36.96 25.83 -0.54
CA MET A 570 -35.92 25.19 -1.33
C MET A 570 -35.88 23.67 -1.13
N TRP A 571 -36.13 23.21 0.11
CA TRP A 571 -36.36 21.81 0.44
C TRP A 571 -37.32 21.66 1.63
N ARG A 572 -37.82 20.43 1.82
CA ARG A 572 -38.74 20.06 2.90
C ARG A 572 -38.36 18.70 3.48
N TYR A 573 -38.40 18.61 4.80
CA TYR A 573 -38.16 17.37 5.52
C TYR A 573 -39.45 16.57 5.72
N LEU A 574 -39.30 15.26 5.94
CA LEU A 574 -40.40 14.33 6.22
C LEU A 574 -41.32 14.80 7.37
N ASP A 575 -40.75 15.38 8.41
CA ASP A 575 -41.46 15.87 9.59
C ASP A 575 -42.03 17.30 9.44
N ASN A 576 -41.77 17.96 8.30
CA ASN A 576 -42.06 19.37 8.03
C ASN A 576 -41.53 20.37 9.07
N ALA A 577 -40.53 19.99 9.88
CA ALA A 577 -39.96 20.86 10.90
C ALA A 577 -39.02 21.91 10.30
N THR A 578 -38.99 23.12 10.90
CA THR A 578 -38.21 24.26 10.42
C THR A 578 -37.48 24.98 11.58
N PRO A 579 -36.26 24.58 11.98
CA PRO A 579 -35.45 23.47 11.44
C PRO A 579 -35.76 22.13 12.10
N PRO A 580 -35.50 20.99 11.43
CA PRO A 580 -35.64 19.67 12.04
C PRO A 580 -34.55 19.42 13.09
N VAL A 581 -34.96 18.86 14.24
CA VAL A 581 -34.04 18.52 15.35
C VAL A 581 -32.98 17.53 14.89
N PHE A 582 -33.35 16.59 14.02
CA PHE A 582 -32.41 15.65 13.41
C PHE A 582 -31.26 16.36 12.69
N ALA A 583 -31.53 17.23 11.73
CA ALA A 583 -30.47 17.92 10.97
C ALA A 583 -29.63 18.85 11.86
N LEU A 584 -30.23 19.45 12.89
CA LEU A 584 -29.52 20.33 13.80
C LEU A 584 -28.40 19.61 14.57
N PHE A 585 -28.66 18.40 15.06
CA PHE A 585 -27.73 17.63 15.89
C PHE A 585 -26.95 16.56 15.13
N SER A 586 -27.36 16.18 13.92
CA SER A 586 -26.58 15.29 13.04
C SER A 586 -25.48 16.04 12.29
N THR A 587 -25.68 17.32 11.94
CA THR A 587 -24.68 18.13 11.24
C THR A 587 -23.33 18.20 11.96
N PRO A 588 -23.24 18.45 13.28
CA PRO A 588 -21.97 18.40 14.00
C PRO A 588 -21.23 17.07 13.83
N LEU A 589 -21.93 15.94 13.88
CA LEU A 589 -21.34 14.61 13.71
C LEU A 589 -20.73 14.45 12.31
N LEU A 590 -21.44 14.95 11.29
CA LEU A 590 -20.96 14.95 9.92
C LEU A 590 -19.74 15.87 9.75
N VAL A 591 -19.77 17.09 10.31
CA VAL A 591 -18.64 18.04 10.24
C VAL A 591 -17.40 17.51 10.97
N ILE A 592 -17.56 16.87 12.14
CA ILE A 592 -16.46 16.21 12.86
C ILE A 592 -15.85 15.10 12.00
N THR A 593 -16.69 14.30 11.34
CA THR A 593 -16.27 13.26 10.41
C THR A 593 -15.47 13.84 9.24
N ILE A 594 -15.98 14.93 8.64
CA ILE A 594 -15.32 15.65 7.55
C ILE A 594 -13.95 16.18 7.99
N ILE A 595 -13.86 16.87 9.13
CA ILE A 595 -12.58 17.41 9.63
C ILE A 595 -11.59 16.28 9.91
N GLY A 596 -12.04 15.19 10.52
CA GLY A 596 -11.21 14.02 10.81
C GLY A 596 -10.63 13.38 9.55
N PHE A 597 -11.46 13.13 8.55
CA PHE A 597 -10.99 12.61 7.26
C PHE A 597 -10.18 13.65 6.46
N SER A 598 -10.42 14.94 6.64
CA SER A 598 -9.61 16.00 6.03
C SER A 598 -8.20 16.06 6.63
N ASP A 599 -8.04 15.83 7.94
CA ASP A 599 -6.72 15.66 8.58
C ASP A 599 -5.94 14.48 8.01
N PHE A 600 -6.65 13.40 7.66
CA PHE A 600 -6.04 12.25 7.00
C PHE A 600 -5.65 12.58 5.56
N LEU A 601 -6.58 13.11 4.76
CA LEU A 601 -6.36 13.40 3.35
C LEU A 601 -5.34 14.53 3.11
N ARG A 602 -5.22 15.51 4.02
CA ARG A 602 -4.17 16.55 3.89
C ARG A 602 -2.77 15.95 3.94
N LYS A 603 -2.54 14.93 4.76
CA LYS A 603 -1.21 14.31 4.91
C LYS A 603 -0.80 13.74 3.56
N VAL A 604 -1.72 13.09 2.87
CA VAL A 604 -1.54 12.62 1.49
C VAL A 604 -1.16 13.77 0.55
N PHE A 605 -1.94 14.85 0.54
CA PHE A 605 -1.68 16.00 -0.33
C PHE A 605 -0.36 16.73 -0.02
N SER A 606 0.08 16.73 1.24
CA SER A 606 1.36 17.34 1.66
C SER A 606 2.57 16.67 1.01
N TYR A 607 2.47 15.37 0.68
CA TYR A 607 3.54 14.65 -0.01
C TYR A 607 3.57 14.88 -1.53
N VAL A 608 2.53 15.45 -2.12
CA VAL A 608 2.46 15.79 -3.56
C VAL A 608 3.15 17.15 -3.85
N GLU A 609 3.86 17.71 -2.86
CA GLU A 609 4.52 19.03 -2.93
C GLU A 609 3.59 20.13 -3.47
N LEU A 610 2.30 20.10 -3.11
CA LEU A 610 1.32 21.13 -3.43
C LEU A 610 1.62 22.41 -2.61
N SER A 611 2.74 23.06 -2.91
CA SER A 611 3.24 24.25 -2.22
C SER A 611 2.99 25.50 -3.07
N GLY A 612 2.42 26.53 -2.45
CA GLY A 612 2.13 27.79 -3.13
C GLY A 612 1.06 28.62 -2.44
N SER A 613 1.46 29.72 -1.82
CA SER A 613 0.54 30.67 -1.16
C SER A 613 -0.44 31.34 -2.14
N LYS A 614 -0.10 31.39 -3.43
CA LYS A 614 -0.93 32.00 -4.49
C LYS A 614 -2.17 31.19 -4.84
N LEU A 615 -2.15 29.86 -4.64
CA LEU A 615 -3.22 28.96 -5.11
C LEU A 615 -4.15 28.49 -3.98
N ARG A 616 -3.87 28.81 -2.72
CA ARG A 616 -4.61 28.30 -1.54
C ARG A 616 -6.12 28.55 -1.57
N ASN A 617 -6.57 29.61 -2.25
CA ASN A 617 -7.99 29.94 -2.36
C ASN A 617 -8.69 29.32 -3.57
N ILE A 618 -7.97 28.65 -4.48
CA ILE A 618 -8.59 28.03 -5.66
C ILE A 618 -9.71 27.06 -5.29
N PRO A 619 -9.54 26.13 -4.32
CA PRO A 619 -10.63 25.23 -3.94
C PRO A 619 -11.88 26.01 -3.50
N PHE A 620 -11.68 27.06 -2.70
CA PHE A 620 -12.75 27.94 -2.23
C PHE A 620 -13.45 28.67 -3.38
N VAL A 621 -12.69 29.29 -4.27
CA VAL A 621 -13.24 30.03 -5.42
C VAL A 621 -14.02 29.09 -6.33
N LEU A 622 -13.51 27.88 -6.60
CA LEU A 622 -14.22 26.89 -7.40
C LEU A 622 -15.54 26.45 -6.76
N MET A 623 -15.57 26.22 -5.45
CA MET A 623 -16.80 25.88 -4.74
C MET A 623 -17.81 27.03 -4.75
N LEU A 624 -17.35 28.28 -4.55
CA LEU A 624 -18.23 29.45 -4.57
C LEU A 624 -18.81 29.73 -5.96
N VAL A 625 -17.97 29.67 -7.00
CA VAL A 625 -18.40 29.83 -8.40
C VAL A 625 -19.34 28.69 -8.79
N GLY A 626 -18.99 27.45 -8.43
CA GLY A 626 -19.84 26.28 -8.66
C GLY A 626 -21.20 26.41 -7.98
N LEU A 627 -21.23 26.81 -6.70
CA LEU A 627 -22.47 27.06 -5.96
C LEU A 627 -23.40 28.00 -6.72
N VAL A 628 -22.91 29.19 -7.10
CA VAL A 628 -23.74 30.20 -7.80
C VAL A 628 -24.15 29.70 -9.20
N ALA A 629 -23.24 29.09 -9.95
CA ALA A 629 -23.52 28.59 -11.29
C ALA A 629 -24.58 27.48 -11.28
N PHE A 630 -24.47 26.49 -10.38
CA PHE A 630 -25.45 25.42 -10.27
C PHE A 630 -26.77 25.90 -9.69
N MET A 631 -26.78 26.84 -8.73
CA MET A 631 -28.04 27.46 -8.30
C MET A 631 -28.76 28.18 -9.46
N GLN A 632 -28.03 28.79 -10.39
CA GLN A 632 -28.60 29.39 -11.58
C GLN A 632 -29.10 28.33 -12.58
N PHE A 633 -28.28 27.31 -12.88
CA PHE A 633 -28.64 26.25 -13.85
C PHE A 633 -29.80 25.38 -13.39
N GLU A 634 -29.90 25.12 -12.08
CA GLU A 634 -30.95 24.33 -11.47
C GLU A 634 -32.19 25.18 -11.10
N GLY A 635 -32.17 26.49 -11.40
CA GLY A 635 -33.32 27.38 -11.23
C GLY A 635 -33.55 27.90 -9.80
N TYR A 636 -32.72 27.52 -8.82
CA TYR A 636 -32.85 27.91 -7.41
C TYR A 636 -32.70 29.41 -7.16
N LEU A 637 -32.01 30.16 -8.03
CA LEU A 637 -31.96 31.62 -7.92
C LEU A 637 -33.34 32.30 -8.12
N THR A 638 -34.33 31.59 -8.65
CA THR A 638 -35.70 32.14 -8.83
C THR A 638 -36.54 32.09 -7.56
N ILE A 639 -36.20 31.20 -6.62
CA ILE A 639 -36.96 30.96 -5.37
C ILE A 639 -36.15 31.32 -4.11
N ILE A 640 -34.89 31.73 -4.27
CA ILE A 640 -34.02 32.09 -3.16
C ILE A 640 -34.55 33.34 -2.42
N SER A 641 -34.54 33.31 -1.09
CA SER A 641 -34.95 34.46 -0.27
C SER A 641 -33.78 35.41 0.00
N ASN A 642 -34.09 36.66 0.38
CA ASN A 642 -33.08 37.65 0.75
C ASN A 642 -32.24 37.19 1.95
N GLU A 643 -32.84 36.46 2.88
CA GLU A 643 -32.16 35.88 4.04
C GLU A 643 -31.15 34.82 3.61
N VAL A 644 -31.51 33.94 2.67
CA VAL A 644 -30.60 32.91 2.13
C VAL A 644 -29.43 33.57 1.39
N ILE A 645 -29.68 34.62 0.60
CA ILE A 645 -28.63 35.42 -0.05
C ILE A 645 -27.69 36.02 1.00
N ALA A 646 -28.23 36.62 2.06
CA ALA A 646 -27.43 37.24 3.12
C ALA A 646 -26.56 36.20 3.84
N ILE A 647 -27.10 35.01 4.13
CA ILE A 647 -26.38 33.92 4.78
C ILE A 647 -25.21 33.44 3.92
N TYR A 648 -25.45 33.11 2.64
CA TYR A 648 -24.37 32.63 1.77
C TYR A 648 -23.35 33.72 1.42
N SER A 649 -23.75 34.99 1.39
CA SER A 649 -22.83 36.13 1.30
C SER A 649 -21.92 36.23 2.52
N ALA A 650 -22.47 36.06 3.72
CA ALA A 650 -21.68 36.00 4.95
C ALA A 650 -20.73 34.78 4.95
N PHE A 651 -21.19 33.63 4.45
CA PHE A 651 -20.35 32.42 4.35
C PHE A 651 -19.23 32.60 3.34
N ALA A 652 -19.46 33.34 2.25
CA ALA A 652 -18.41 33.70 1.31
C ALA A 652 -17.32 34.53 1.97
N ILE A 653 -17.68 35.54 2.76
CA ILE A 653 -16.73 36.39 3.49
C ILE A 653 -15.94 35.55 4.52
N LEU A 654 -16.65 34.75 5.33
CA LEU A 654 -16.05 33.86 6.33
C LEU A 654 -15.12 32.83 5.68
N GLY A 655 -15.53 32.27 4.55
CA GLY A 655 -14.75 31.30 3.79
C GLY A 655 -13.47 31.91 3.20
N ILE A 656 -13.53 33.12 2.65
CA ILE A 656 -12.32 33.86 2.22
C ILE A 656 -11.38 34.09 3.40
N PHE A 657 -11.90 34.53 4.56
CA PHE A 657 -11.10 34.74 5.76
C PHE A 657 -10.41 33.46 6.23
N TYR A 658 -11.13 32.35 6.28
CA TYR A 658 -10.61 31.06 6.71
C TYR A 658 -9.57 30.51 5.73
N ASN A 659 -9.94 30.35 4.46
CA ASN A 659 -9.10 29.71 3.45
C ASN A 659 -7.79 30.48 3.21
N ASN A 660 -7.78 31.80 3.36
CA ASN A 660 -6.56 32.62 3.30
C ASN A 660 -5.53 32.27 4.39
N LYS A 661 -5.97 31.75 5.53
CA LYS A 661 -5.10 31.37 6.65
C LYS A 661 -4.68 29.90 6.60
N GLN A 662 -5.22 29.13 5.67
CA GLN A 662 -4.93 27.71 5.52
C GLN A 662 -3.99 27.44 4.35
N THR A 663 -3.45 26.23 4.34
CA THR A 663 -2.61 25.70 3.26
C THR A 663 -3.48 25.11 2.14
N LEU A 664 -2.93 25.03 0.92
CA LEU A 664 -3.67 24.55 -0.25
C LEU A 664 -4.15 23.10 -0.08
N ASP A 665 -3.27 22.23 0.42
CA ASP A 665 -3.56 20.83 0.76
C ASP A 665 -4.73 20.69 1.74
N TRP A 666 -4.79 21.54 2.77
CA TRP A 666 -5.91 21.53 3.71
C TRP A 666 -7.23 21.94 3.05
N ASN A 667 -7.22 23.03 2.28
CA ASN A 667 -8.44 23.50 1.61
C ASN A 667 -8.94 22.50 0.57
N LEU A 668 -8.03 21.85 -0.16
CA LEU A 668 -8.36 20.75 -1.07
C LEU A 668 -8.93 19.53 -0.33
N ALA A 669 -8.35 19.17 0.82
CA ALA A 669 -8.81 18.04 1.62
C ALA A 669 -10.24 18.27 2.14
N VAL A 670 -10.50 19.43 2.73
CA VAL A 670 -11.84 19.80 3.23
C VAL A 670 -12.87 19.78 2.10
N ALA A 671 -12.56 20.38 0.95
CA ALA A 671 -13.48 20.38 -0.19
C ALA A 671 -13.77 18.95 -0.68
N SER A 672 -12.73 18.14 -0.89
CA SER A 672 -12.87 16.78 -1.43
C SER A 672 -13.65 15.86 -0.51
N VAL A 673 -13.33 15.88 0.79
CA VAL A 673 -14.01 15.06 1.80
C VAL A 673 -15.46 15.49 1.98
N THR A 674 -15.73 16.80 1.99
CA THR A 674 -17.11 17.30 2.12
C THR A 674 -17.97 16.88 0.92
N ILE A 675 -17.46 17.03 -0.31
CA ILE A 675 -18.15 16.60 -1.53
C ILE A 675 -18.51 15.11 -1.46
N GLY A 676 -17.55 14.26 -1.11
CA GLY A 676 -17.76 12.81 -1.05
C GLY A 676 -18.74 12.39 0.05
N ILE A 677 -18.53 12.86 1.28
CA ILE A 677 -19.31 12.44 2.45
C ILE A 677 -20.71 13.08 2.43
N SER A 678 -20.80 14.41 2.33
CA SER A 678 -22.09 15.10 2.36
C SER A 678 -22.92 14.81 1.12
N GLY A 679 -22.31 14.78 -0.08
CA GLY A 679 -23.02 14.44 -1.30
C GLY A 679 -23.63 13.03 -1.27
N THR A 680 -22.92 12.06 -0.68
CA THR A 680 -23.47 10.71 -0.50
C THR A 680 -24.64 10.70 0.49
N MET A 681 -24.52 11.38 1.63
CA MET A 681 -25.59 11.43 2.63
C MET A 681 -26.84 12.16 2.13
N GLU A 682 -26.67 13.25 1.38
CA GLU A 682 -27.78 13.96 0.71
C GLU A 682 -28.49 13.06 -0.30
N LEU A 683 -27.74 12.42 -1.19
CA LEU A 683 -28.30 11.51 -2.20
C LEU A 683 -29.07 10.36 -1.55
N LEU A 684 -28.50 9.71 -0.54
CA LEU A 684 -29.14 8.59 0.16
C LEU A 684 -30.38 9.05 0.94
N GLY A 685 -30.33 10.22 1.56
CA GLY A 685 -31.43 10.77 2.35
C GLY A 685 -32.63 11.14 1.48
N SER A 686 -32.38 11.89 0.40
CA SER A 686 -33.44 12.27 -0.53
C SER A 686 -34.01 11.08 -1.31
N SER A 687 -33.16 10.14 -1.76
CA SER A 687 -33.61 8.90 -2.42
C SER A 687 -34.47 8.03 -1.49
N SER A 688 -34.26 8.13 -0.18
CA SER A 688 -35.07 7.44 0.85
C SER A 688 -36.36 8.21 1.20
N GLY A 689 -36.56 9.40 0.62
CA GLY A 689 -37.71 10.25 0.92
C GLY A 689 -37.68 10.88 2.32
N LEU A 690 -36.49 11.03 2.92
CA LEU A 690 -36.34 11.69 4.23
C LEU A 690 -36.46 13.21 4.11
N TRP A 691 -36.07 13.75 2.96
CA TRP A 691 -36.32 15.12 2.54
C TRP A 691 -36.45 15.18 1.01
N GLY A 692 -37.10 16.22 0.52
CA GLY A 692 -37.30 16.47 -0.90
C GLY A 692 -37.03 17.91 -1.27
N TYR A 693 -36.66 18.13 -2.53
CA TYR A 693 -36.26 19.42 -3.05
C TYR A 693 -37.35 20.05 -3.93
N HIS A 694 -37.31 21.38 -4.11
CA HIS A 694 -38.35 22.16 -4.75
C HIS A 694 -38.76 21.64 -6.15
N PHE A 695 -37.79 21.27 -7.00
CA PHE A 695 -38.06 20.82 -8.37
C PHE A 695 -38.19 19.29 -8.50
N SER A 696 -38.35 18.58 -7.38
CA SER A 696 -38.52 17.12 -7.30
C SER A 696 -37.36 16.31 -7.89
N GLU A 697 -36.18 16.92 -7.98
CA GLU A 697 -34.92 16.24 -8.29
C GLU A 697 -34.45 15.36 -7.13
N THR A 698 -33.62 14.36 -7.42
CA THR A 698 -33.08 13.46 -6.40
C THR A 698 -31.99 14.11 -5.55
N MET A 699 -31.21 15.03 -6.11
CA MET A 699 -30.23 15.84 -5.37
C MET A 699 -29.77 17.03 -6.23
N PRO A 700 -30.04 18.29 -5.81
CA PRO A 700 -29.46 19.47 -6.42
C PRO A 700 -27.94 19.47 -6.26
N VAL A 701 -27.22 19.68 -7.35
CA VAL A 701 -25.76 19.71 -7.39
C VAL A 701 -25.23 20.86 -6.54
N PHE A 702 -25.90 22.02 -6.52
CA PHE A 702 -25.44 23.17 -5.75
C PHE A 702 -25.27 22.89 -4.25
N LEU A 703 -26.04 21.96 -3.67
CA LEU A 703 -25.98 21.61 -2.25
C LEU A 703 -24.66 20.96 -1.85
N ILE A 704 -24.02 20.26 -2.78
CA ILE A 704 -22.71 19.65 -2.55
C ILE A 704 -21.66 20.75 -2.29
N MET A 705 -21.67 21.82 -3.09
CA MET A 705 -20.84 23.00 -2.86
C MET A 705 -21.29 23.77 -1.61
N GLY A 706 -22.61 23.85 -1.37
CA GLY A 706 -23.20 24.48 -0.20
C GLY A 706 -22.71 23.87 1.12
N TRP A 707 -22.65 22.54 1.20
CA TRP A 707 -22.06 21.83 2.35
C TRP A 707 -20.61 22.22 2.61
N THR A 708 -19.82 22.37 1.55
CA THR A 708 -18.41 22.80 1.67
C THR A 708 -18.33 24.23 2.21
N MET A 709 -19.21 25.12 1.77
CA MET A 709 -19.32 26.47 2.31
C MET A 709 -19.74 26.48 3.80
N ASN A 710 -20.67 25.60 4.18
CA ASN A 710 -21.12 25.46 5.58
C ASN A 710 -19.97 25.03 6.49
N VAL A 711 -19.18 24.04 6.08
CA VAL A 711 -18.01 23.56 6.82
C VAL A 711 -16.97 24.67 6.98
N TRP A 712 -16.65 25.40 5.91
CA TRP A 712 -15.72 26.52 6.00
C TRP A 712 -16.24 27.66 6.87
N ALA A 713 -17.54 27.98 6.84
CA ALA A 713 -18.14 28.98 7.72
C ALA A 713 -18.06 28.54 9.20
N ALA A 714 -18.38 27.28 9.51
CA ALA A 714 -18.28 26.74 10.87
C ALA A 714 -16.83 26.80 11.40
N CYS A 715 -15.86 26.42 10.55
CA CYS A 715 -14.44 26.51 10.85
C CYS A 715 -13.96 27.97 10.99
N ALA A 716 -14.43 28.88 10.14
CA ALA A 716 -14.10 30.31 10.19
C ALA A 716 -14.55 30.94 11.50
N ILE A 717 -15.80 30.69 11.93
CA ILE A 717 -16.33 31.21 13.19
C ILE A 717 -15.49 30.71 14.36
N ALA A 718 -15.20 29.40 14.41
CA ALA A 718 -14.35 28.85 15.45
C ALA A 718 -12.91 29.44 15.41
N GLN A 719 -12.37 29.72 14.22
CA GLN A 719 -11.06 30.37 14.07
C GLN A 719 -11.04 31.83 14.55
N ILE A 720 -12.16 32.56 14.44
CA ILE A 720 -12.29 33.91 15.03
C ILE A 720 -12.08 33.85 16.55
N PHE A 721 -12.48 32.76 17.22
CA PHE A 721 -12.24 32.51 18.64
C PHE A 721 -10.90 31.82 18.95
N GLY A 722 -9.93 31.87 18.03
CA GLY A 722 -8.56 31.39 18.26
C GLY A 722 -8.36 29.88 18.09
N ILE A 723 -9.29 29.18 17.43
CA ILE A 723 -9.20 27.74 17.17
C ILE A 723 -8.58 27.48 15.79
N ASN A 724 -7.44 26.78 15.74
CA ASN A 724 -6.81 26.39 14.48
C ASN A 724 -7.01 24.89 14.22
N PHE A 725 -7.88 24.55 13.26
CA PHE A 725 -8.20 23.15 12.96
C PHE A 725 -7.05 22.36 12.34
N LYS A 726 -5.95 23.01 11.93
CA LYS A 726 -4.71 22.31 11.55
C LYS A 726 -4.16 21.47 12.72
N GLU A 727 -4.44 21.89 13.95
CA GLU A 727 -3.95 21.28 15.19
C GLU A 727 -5.09 20.64 16.01
N ALA A 728 -6.22 20.33 15.35
CA ALA A 728 -7.42 19.83 16.01
C ALA A 728 -7.21 18.44 16.62
N ILE A 729 -6.47 17.58 15.92
CA ILE A 729 -6.11 16.24 16.36
C ILE A 729 -4.93 16.36 17.33
N ALA A 730 -5.08 15.78 18.52
CA ALA A 730 -4.01 15.66 19.49
C ALA A 730 -3.09 14.49 19.11
N ASP A 731 -1.79 14.68 19.33
CA ASP A 731 -0.73 13.69 19.03
C ASP A 731 -0.87 12.40 19.85
#